data_AF-A0A4Q2Z1U1-F1
#
_entry.id   AF-A0A4Q2Z1U1-F1
#
_cell.length_a   1.000
_cell.length_b   1.000
_cell.length_c   1.000
_cell.angle_alpha   90.00
_cell.angle_beta   90.00
_cell.angle_gamma   90.00
#
_symmetry.space_group_name_H-M   'P 1'
#
loop_
_entity.id
_entity.type
_entity.pdbx_description
1 polymer ?
#
loop_
_entity_poly.entity_id
_entity_poly.type
_entity_poly.pdbx_seq_one_letter_code
_entity_poly.pdbx_strand_id
1 'polypeptide(L)'
;VFTGSTSIRSGRLEVGHVLALQNSSVDYQVEGGTLGFDVVTEATLGGLQGGKDLLLENDQAAPVKLSVGNNGGYSSYSGSFSGAGSLVKVGAGTLTLQGTSTYSGSTEVRGGDLSQFTGSIDTGSLLVVGNSRLTLGGGGFTARGTSNVSNAGGAPVLELSGGNASFPGGLNANGNQNLGYLIHLTGGSLTASSVALARSTLIYNAEPAAGDTTRGFYVTSGSAEITGNLDIGTSPGVNVNSSASTRIDGGSLTVRGVTTLGQVAGTRWSVLDVNGGTFLSTDTLAGVILGGAATGNGALLVQAGSATVERVQLGQAANAGAGTVAVSGSGVLRIGSGGIVPGSSSSGFTSLIRLGKAGAPGGTLAAKAPWTTSVPVELAGGGDILAEDASGTAWDITLSGPVSGAGGIRKSGTGTLSITGPVTYAGTTRIDGGKLRITSPTLADAAAVEINGNAVLELDHTGTDRISSLVIDNAPVTNGVWGAPGSGAANTSPRLAGSGRLQVGAAAADPYTAWAEAAGLTGDDALRSADPDHDGQPNLLEYALDGNPKSALPSGKLISGISSVAGGNAFVLTLPVRNGAVFSGSTRPTATVDNLIYQIEGSNDLVTHDQEVTEVVPAQDSGLPPLSTGWKYHSFRLAGDPAS
;
A
#
# COMPACT_ATOMS: atom_id res chain seq x y z
N VAL A 1 59.88 16.88 -3.54
CA VAL A 1 58.68 16.53 -2.72
C VAL A 1 59.05 15.31 -1.90
N PHE A 2 58.93 15.38 -0.58
CA PHE A 2 59.27 14.24 0.29
C PHE A 2 58.26 13.10 0.11
N THR A 3 58.76 11.88 -0.08
CA THR A 3 57.98 10.64 -0.14
C THR A 3 58.47 9.69 0.96
N GLY A 4 57.69 8.68 1.30
CA GLY A 4 58.02 7.73 2.37
C GLY A 4 57.63 8.23 3.76
N SER A 5 58.20 7.65 4.81
CA SER A 5 57.85 7.98 6.20
C SER A 5 58.66 9.16 6.72
N THR A 6 57.98 10.15 7.34
CA THR A 6 58.61 11.22 8.11
C THR A 6 58.41 10.92 9.60
N SER A 7 59.48 10.49 10.28
CA SER A 7 59.45 10.14 11.71
C SER A 7 60.02 11.27 12.56
N ILE A 8 59.21 11.81 13.47
CA ILE A 8 59.60 12.91 14.36
C ILE A 8 60.10 12.30 15.68
N ARG A 9 61.37 11.90 15.74
CA ARG A 9 61.92 11.19 16.91
C ARG A 9 62.22 12.08 18.12
N SER A 10 62.49 13.36 17.89
CA SER A 10 62.72 14.38 18.93
C SER A 10 62.58 15.79 18.33
N GLY A 11 62.54 16.82 19.17
CA GLY A 11 62.46 18.22 18.71
C GLY A 11 61.10 18.58 18.13
N ARG A 12 61.08 19.56 17.22
CA ARG A 12 59.86 20.07 16.58
C ARG A 12 60.07 20.19 15.07
N LEU A 13 59.15 19.62 14.29
CA LEU A 13 59.12 19.75 12.83
C LEU A 13 58.10 20.82 12.43
N GLU A 14 58.56 21.90 11.80
CA GLU A 14 57.69 22.96 11.29
C GLU A 14 57.32 22.76 9.83
N VAL A 15 56.02 22.77 9.55
CA VAL A 15 55.48 22.75 8.19
C VAL A 15 55.27 24.19 7.70
N GLY A 16 56.32 24.78 7.12
CA GLY A 16 56.27 26.14 6.55
C GLY A 16 55.59 26.26 5.17
N HIS A 17 55.17 25.15 4.56
CA HIS A 17 54.50 25.16 3.25
C HIS A 17 53.41 24.10 3.16
N VAL A 18 52.25 24.45 2.59
CA VAL A 18 51.02 23.63 2.57
C VAL A 18 51.22 22.24 1.95
N LEU A 19 52.19 22.10 1.04
CA LEU A 19 52.51 20.85 0.33
C LEU A 19 53.82 20.17 0.79
N ALA A 20 54.45 20.62 1.88
CA ALA A 20 55.78 20.13 2.28
C ALA A 20 55.82 18.59 2.48
N LEU A 21 54.75 18.03 3.04
CA LEU A 21 54.62 16.61 3.40
C LEU A 21 53.54 15.88 2.59
N GLN A 22 53.08 16.46 1.46
CA GLN A 22 51.91 15.96 0.71
C GLN A 22 52.02 14.51 0.23
N ASN A 23 53.22 13.95 0.07
CA ASN A 23 53.42 12.57 -0.36
C ASN A 23 54.06 11.70 0.74
N SER A 24 54.25 12.23 1.95
CA SER A 24 54.90 11.55 3.06
C SER A 24 53.90 11.11 4.13
N SER A 25 54.06 9.90 4.65
CA SER A 25 53.34 9.44 5.85
C SER A 25 54.05 9.92 7.10
N VAL A 26 53.42 10.82 7.85
CA VAL A 26 53.97 11.36 9.10
C VAL A 26 53.74 10.36 10.23
N ASP A 27 54.82 10.01 10.92
CA ASP A 27 54.83 9.11 12.07
C ASP A 27 54.96 9.92 13.37
N TYR A 28 53.81 10.23 13.98
CA TYR A 28 53.63 11.17 15.08
C TYR A 28 53.43 10.45 16.42
N GLN A 29 54.52 9.86 16.91
CA GLN A 29 54.53 8.96 18.08
C GLN A 29 54.49 9.70 19.43
N VAL A 30 53.86 9.11 20.45
CA VAL A 30 53.70 9.72 21.80
C VAL A 30 55.05 10.10 22.42
N GLU A 31 56.06 9.25 22.29
CA GLU A 31 57.41 9.48 22.81
C GLU A 31 58.30 10.33 21.89
N GLY A 32 57.80 10.72 20.70
CA GLY A 32 58.53 11.50 19.71
C GLY A 32 58.51 13.01 19.93
N GLY A 33 59.05 13.76 18.96
CA GLY A 33 58.96 15.22 18.89
C GLY A 33 57.60 15.73 18.40
N THR A 34 57.41 17.05 18.34
CA THR A 34 56.12 17.70 17.98
C THR A 34 56.04 18.08 16.49
N LEU A 35 54.84 18.10 15.93
CA LEU A 35 54.55 18.66 14.60
C LEU A 35 53.95 20.07 14.78
N GLY A 36 54.45 21.03 14.00
CA GLY A 36 53.99 22.42 13.96
C GLY A 36 53.65 22.86 12.54
N PHE A 37 52.87 23.93 12.42
CA PHE A 37 52.42 24.49 11.14
C PHE A 37 52.94 25.91 10.88
N ASP A 38 53.90 26.41 11.67
CA ASP A 38 54.47 27.75 11.51
C ASP A 38 53.38 28.83 11.27
N VAL A 39 53.30 29.37 10.04
CA VAL A 39 52.31 30.37 9.62
C VAL A 39 51.20 29.82 8.72
N VAL A 40 51.27 28.56 8.27
CA VAL A 40 50.29 28.04 7.29
C VAL A 40 48.94 27.76 7.93
N THR A 41 47.86 28.00 7.19
CA THR A 41 46.49 27.68 7.61
C THR A 41 45.93 26.44 6.91
N GLU A 42 46.71 25.83 6.03
CA GLU A 42 46.40 24.57 5.38
C GLU A 42 47.66 23.71 5.29
N ALA A 43 47.52 22.40 5.49
CA ALA A 43 48.62 21.46 5.31
C ALA A 43 48.09 20.16 4.71
N THR A 44 48.83 19.59 3.77
CA THR A 44 48.53 18.28 3.16
C THR A 44 49.61 17.29 3.54
N LEU A 45 49.19 16.15 4.09
CA LEU A 45 50.03 15.00 4.42
C LEU A 45 49.72 13.84 3.48
N GLY A 46 50.75 13.08 3.12
CA GLY A 46 50.59 11.81 2.43
C GLY A 46 49.77 10.84 3.28
N GLY A 47 50.14 10.67 4.55
CA GLY A 47 49.39 9.92 5.56
C GLY A 47 49.74 10.40 6.97
N LEU A 48 48.99 9.96 7.98
CA LEU A 48 49.25 10.30 9.38
C LEU A 48 49.07 9.05 10.26
N GLN A 49 50.08 8.73 11.04
CA GLN A 49 50.07 7.60 11.97
C GLN A 49 50.71 7.99 13.30
N GLY A 50 50.54 7.15 14.32
CA GLY A 50 51.05 7.39 15.68
C GLY A 50 49.96 7.79 16.65
N GLY A 51 50.36 8.21 17.85
CA GLY A 51 49.47 8.40 18.99
C GLY A 51 49.59 9.73 19.73
N LYS A 52 50.48 10.63 19.31
CA LYS A 52 50.61 11.95 19.97
C LYS A 52 49.47 12.86 19.52
N ASP A 53 48.88 13.61 20.44
CA ASP A 53 47.83 14.59 20.14
C ASP A 53 48.30 15.73 19.23
N LEU A 54 47.43 16.18 18.34
CA LEU A 54 47.68 17.25 17.38
C LEU A 54 46.67 18.39 17.54
N LEU A 55 47.18 19.58 17.82
CA LEU A 55 46.41 20.83 17.76
C LEU A 55 46.28 21.26 16.29
N LEU A 56 45.05 21.48 15.82
CA LEU A 56 44.75 21.97 14.47
C LEU A 56 44.80 23.51 14.42
N GLU A 57 45.89 24.07 14.93
CA GLU A 57 46.20 25.48 14.90
C GLU A 57 47.67 25.67 14.55
N ASN A 58 47.98 26.77 13.89
CA ASN A 58 49.36 27.16 13.63
C ASN A 58 49.96 27.91 14.81
N ASP A 59 51.21 28.36 14.69
CA ASP A 59 51.93 28.98 15.82
C ASP A 59 51.46 30.39 16.13
N GLN A 60 50.57 30.91 15.29
CA GLN A 60 49.87 32.17 15.46
C GLN A 60 48.43 31.97 15.97
N ALA A 61 48.09 30.76 16.44
CA ALA A 61 46.76 30.35 16.88
C ALA A 61 45.67 30.50 15.79
N ALA A 62 46.05 30.49 14.52
CA ALA A 62 45.09 30.47 13.41
C ALA A 62 44.66 29.02 13.12
N PRO A 63 43.37 28.78 12.79
CA PRO A 63 42.88 27.45 12.45
C PRO A 63 43.62 26.82 11.26
N VAL A 64 43.98 25.54 11.38
CA VAL A 64 44.62 24.78 10.30
C VAL A 64 43.64 23.77 9.71
N LYS A 65 43.47 23.81 8.39
CA LYS A 65 42.80 22.75 7.63
C LYS A 65 43.82 21.68 7.24
N LEU A 66 43.76 20.53 7.90
CA LEU A 66 44.66 19.41 7.69
C LEU A 66 44.06 18.40 6.71
N SER A 67 44.69 18.24 5.55
CA SER A 67 44.36 17.20 4.57
C SER A 67 45.25 15.98 4.75
N VAL A 68 44.69 14.78 4.86
CA VAL A 68 45.42 13.52 5.10
C VAL A 68 45.01 12.46 4.09
N GLY A 69 45.98 11.70 3.57
CA GLY A 69 45.74 10.54 2.70
C GLY A 69 46.16 10.77 1.24
N ASN A 70 46.87 11.87 0.94
CA ASN A 70 47.23 12.24 -0.43
C ASN A 70 48.18 11.24 -1.12
N ASN A 71 48.84 10.35 -0.36
CA ASN A 71 49.61 9.24 -0.94
C ASN A 71 48.76 8.01 -1.33
N GLY A 72 47.44 8.04 -1.07
CA GLY A 72 46.51 6.95 -1.38
C GLY A 72 46.68 5.69 -0.50
N GLY A 73 47.54 5.74 0.51
CA GLY A 73 47.81 4.62 1.40
C GLY A 73 46.85 4.50 2.57
N TYR A 74 47.00 3.42 3.33
CA TYR A 74 46.32 3.20 4.60
C TYR A 74 47.10 3.83 5.74
N SER A 75 46.41 4.49 6.66
CA SER A 75 47.03 5.09 7.85
C SER A 75 46.12 4.96 9.06
N SER A 76 46.72 4.82 10.25
CA SER A 76 46.01 4.66 11.51
C SER A 76 46.61 5.57 12.57
N TYR A 77 45.77 6.44 13.14
CA TYR A 77 46.18 7.46 14.09
C TYR A 77 45.31 7.37 15.36
N SER A 78 45.99 7.19 16.49
CA SER A 78 45.37 7.05 17.81
C SER A 78 45.47 8.30 18.68
N GLY A 79 46.18 9.33 18.21
CA GLY A 79 46.17 10.64 18.84
C GLY A 79 44.83 11.36 18.66
N SER A 80 44.57 12.34 19.51
CA SER A 80 43.42 13.24 19.38
C SER A 80 43.73 14.44 18.50
N PHE A 81 42.72 14.96 17.82
CA PHE A 81 42.73 16.31 17.24
C PHE A 81 41.99 17.29 18.15
N SER A 82 42.50 18.51 18.28
CA SER A 82 41.88 19.59 19.04
C SER A 82 42.03 20.95 18.33
N GLY A 83 41.38 22.00 18.84
CA GLY A 83 41.51 23.37 18.34
C GLY A 83 40.45 23.77 17.31
N ALA A 84 40.64 24.94 16.71
CA ALA A 84 39.64 25.54 15.82
C ALA A 84 39.67 25.03 14.35
N GLY A 85 40.71 24.29 13.97
CA GLY A 85 40.92 23.80 12.60
C GLY A 85 39.98 22.67 12.15
N SER A 86 40.20 22.19 10.93
CA SER A 86 39.37 21.18 10.25
C SER A 86 40.20 20.00 9.73
N LEU A 87 39.54 18.85 9.57
CA LEU A 87 40.14 17.64 9.03
C LEU A 87 39.54 17.30 7.67
N VAL A 88 40.38 17.04 6.68
CA VAL A 88 39.97 16.60 5.34
C VAL A 88 40.64 15.27 5.00
N LYS A 89 39.84 14.22 4.82
CA LYS A 89 40.31 12.95 4.27
C LYS A 89 40.32 13.01 2.75
N VAL A 90 41.49 12.82 2.14
CA VAL A 90 41.73 12.81 0.69
C VAL A 90 42.38 11.50 0.24
N GLY A 91 42.47 11.29 -1.07
CA GLY A 91 43.09 10.09 -1.68
C GLY A 91 42.30 8.80 -1.46
N ALA A 92 42.61 7.75 -2.24
CA ALA A 92 41.79 6.54 -2.32
C ALA A 92 41.88 5.61 -1.10
N GLY A 93 42.92 5.70 -0.27
CA GLY A 93 43.15 4.81 0.87
C GLY A 93 42.26 5.10 2.10
N THR A 94 42.49 4.38 3.19
CA THR A 94 41.75 4.55 4.45
C THR A 94 42.55 5.33 5.49
N LEU A 95 41.91 6.29 6.16
CA LEU A 95 42.40 6.86 7.42
C LEU A 95 41.57 6.28 8.56
N THR A 96 42.22 5.56 9.47
CA THR A 96 41.59 5.03 10.67
C THR A 96 41.90 5.94 11.85
N LEU A 97 40.86 6.43 12.51
CA LEU A 97 40.97 7.25 13.71
C LEU A 97 40.48 6.47 14.93
N GLN A 98 41.26 6.55 16.01
CA GLN A 98 41.03 5.80 17.25
C GLN A 98 41.02 6.68 18.51
N GLY A 99 41.57 7.90 18.42
CA GLY A 99 41.58 8.86 19.52
C GLY A 99 40.25 9.58 19.70
N THR A 100 40.08 10.22 20.86
CA THR A 100 38.96 11.12 21.14
C THR A 100 39.33 12.55 20.75
N SER A 101 38.75 13.04 19.66
CA SER A 101 39.02 14.36 19.08
C SER A 101 37.89 15.35 19.34
N THR A 102 38.24 16.60 19.63
CA THR A 102 37.30 17.70 19.90
C THR A 102 37.78 18.98 19.21
N TYR A 103 37.45 19.16 17.93
CA TYR A 103 37.80 20.34 17.15
C TYR A 103 36.56 21.01 16.59
N SER A 104 36.56 22.34 16.47
CA SER A 104 35.34 23.08 16.08
C SER A 104 35.16 23.26 14.57
N GLY A 105 36.20 23.04 13.77
CA GLY A 105 36.09 23.06 12.30
C GLY A 105 35.38 21.81 11.77
N SER A 106 35.19 21.74 10.45
CA SER A 106 34.51 20.63 9.79
C SER A 106 35.36 19.35 9.72
N THR A 107 34.69 18.21 9.58
CA THR A 107 35.27 16.97 9.06
C THR A 107 34.78 16.78 7.63
N GLU A 108 35.70 16.65 6.68
CA GLU A 108 35.36 16.43 5.27
C GLU A 108 35.98 15.12 4.76
N VAL A 109 35.21 14.33 4.03
CA VAL A 109 35.69 13.12 3.36
C VAL A 109 35.50 13.31 1.86
N ARG A 110 36.63 13.53 1.16
CA ARG A 110 36.69 13.86 -0.27
C ARG A 110 37.38 12.79 -1.11
N GLY A 111 37.94 11.74 -0.48
CA GLY A 111 38.38 10.54 -1.15
C GLY A 111 38.57 9.37 -0.18
N GLY A 112 38.30 8.16 -0.66
CA GLY A 112 38.51 6.92 0.10
C GLY A 112 37.65 6.84 1.35
N ASP A 113 38.16 6.13 2.36
CA ASP A 113 37.42 5.85 3.60
C ASP A 113 38.01 6.64 4.77
N LEU A 114 37.16 7.38 5.49
CA LEU A 114 37.44 7.76 6.88
C LEU A 114 36.76 6.73 7.78
N SER A 115 37.54 6.01 8.58
CA SER A 115 37.03 4.96 9.45
C SER A 115 37.27 5.28 10.91
N GLN A 116 36.20 5.23 11.71
CA GLN A 116 36.28 5.34 13.17
C GLN A 116 35.83 4.01 13.78
N PHE A 117 36.68 3.41 14.61
CA PHE A 117 36.37 2.15 15.29
C PHE A 117 36.36 2.27 16.82
N THR A 118 37.17 3.16 17.39
CA THR A 118 37.29 3.41 18.83
C THR A 118 37.40 4.92 19.08
N GLY A 119 37.21 5.40 20.31
CA GLY A 119 37.24 6.84 20.62
C GLY A 119 36.02 7.60 20.11
N SER A 120 36.15 8.92 19.95
CA SER A 120 35.05 9.76 19.45
C SER A 120 35.53 10.99 18.68
N ILE A 121 34.78 11.43 17.67
CA ILE A 121 34.97 12.74 17.02
C ILE A 121 33.82 13.64 17.41
N ASP A 122 34.11 14.80 17.98
CA ASP A 122 33.19 15.94 18.09
C ASP A 122 33.70 17.06 17.19
N THR A 123 32.93 17.39 16.15
CA THR A 123 33.29 18.27 15.04
C THR A 123 32.23 19.34 14.77
N GLY A 124 32.61 20.41 14.09
CA GLY A 124 31.70 21.48 13.70
C GLY A 124 30.60 21.01 12.73
N SER A 125 30.95 20.23 11.70
CA SER A 125 30.00 19.67 10.73
C SER A 125 30.64 18.52 9.96
N LEU A 126 29.82 17.73 9.25
CA LEU A 126 30.30 16.69 8.33
C LEU A 126 29.98 17.03 6.88
N LEU A 127 30.96 16.82 6.01
CA LEU A 127 30.78 16.76 4.56
C LEU A 127 31.35 15.45 4.02
N VAL A 128 30.53 14.63 3.35
CA VAL A 128 31.03 13.47 2.58
C VAL A 128 30.62 13.66 1.12
N VAL A 129 31.60 13.64 0.22
CA VAL A 129 31.41 13.91 -1.21
C VAL A 129 32.32 13.03 -2.06
N GLY A 130 32.01 12.94 -3.35
CA GLY A 130 32.77 12.10 -4.29
C GLY A 130 32.57 10.62 -3.99
N ASN A 131 33.48 9.76 -4.48
CA ASN A 131 33.49 8.32 -4.19
C ASN A 131 34.09 8.03 -2.81
N SER A 132 33.53 8.66 -1.77
CA SER A 132 34.08 8.63 -0.42
C SER A 132 33.06 8.15 0.59
N ARG A 133 33.55 7.64 1.72
CA ARG A 133 32.72 7.05 2.77
C ARG A 133 33.23 7.40 4.17
N LEU A 134 32.29 7.67 5.07
CA LEU A 134 32.51 7.61 6.51
C LEU A 134 31.99 6.28 7.03
N THR A 135 32.86 5.49 7.67
CA THR A 135 32.52 4.22 8.30
C THR A 135 32.68 4.31 9.81
N LEU A 136 31.63 3.96 10.55
CA LEU A 136 31.65 3.84 11.99
C LEU A 136 31.47 2.36 12.37
N GLY A 137 32.55 1.71 12.78
CA GLY A 137 32.51 0.36 13.33
C GLY A 137 32.38 0.32 14.86
N GLY A 138 32.51 1.47 15.51
CA GLY A 138 32.46 1.66 16.96
C GLY A 138 32.72 3.12 17.32
N GLY A 139 32.79 3.43 18.62
CA GLY A 139 33.05 4.81 19.07
C GLY A 139 31.90 5.79 18.83
N GLY A 140 32.20 7.09 18.86
CA GLY A 140 31.22 8.17 18.65
C GLY A 140 31.60 9.15 17.53
N PHE A 141 30.61 9.68 16.82
CA PHE A 141 30.80 10.77 15.86
C PHE A 141 29.69 11.80 16.04
N THR A 142 30.03 13.02 16.44
CA THR A 142 29.09 14.12 16.63
C THR A 142 29.46 15.26 15.70
N ALA A 143 28.55 15.64 14.81
CA ALA A 143 28.69 16.82 13.95
C ALA A 143 27.63 17.85 14.33
N ARG A 144 28.08 18.96 14.94
CA ARG A 144 27.19 19.89 15.64
C ARG A 144 26.30 20.73 14.72
N GLY A 145 26.82 21.11 13.57
CA GLY A 145 26.14 21.85 12.52
C GLY A 145 25.50 20.94 11.48
N THR A 146 24.83 21.56 10.51
CA THR A 146 24.21 20.84 9.40
C THR A 146 25.24 20.04 8.61
N SER A 147 24.98 18.75 8.47
CA SER A 147 25.86 17.81 7.80
C SER A 147 25.31 17.43 6.42
N ASN A 148 26.20 17.30 5.44
CA ASN A 148 25.83 17.02 4.06
C ASN A 148 26.56 15.79 3.54
N VAL A 149 25.82 14.85 2.98
CA VAL A 149 26.36 13.63 2.40
C VAL A 149 25.88 13.44 0.97
N SER A 150 26.80 13.08 0.09
CA SER A 150 26.56 12.78 -1.32
C SER A 150 27.62 11.78 -1.79
N ASN A 151 27.27 10.81 -2.64
CA ASN A 151 28.26 9.85 -3.15
C ASN A 151 28.19 9.72 -4.67
N ALA A 152 29.34 9.43 -5.27
CA ALA A 152 29.53 9.15 -6.68
C ALA A 152 29.50 7.65 -7.07
N GLY A 153 29.53 6.70 -6.12
CA GLY A 153 30.02 5.34 -6.41
C GLY A 153 29.13 4.14 -6.05
N GLY A 154 27.87 4.34 -5.67
CA GLY A 154 26.95 3.24 -5.30
C GLY A 154 27.24 2.55 -3.95
N ALA A 155 28.39 2.81 -3.34
CA ALA A 155 28.70 2.40 -1.96
C ALA A 155 27.98 3.29 -0.92
N PRO A 156 27.87 2.86 0.36
CA PRO A 156 27.44 3.73 1.44
C PRO A 156 28.30 4.99 1.51
N VAL A 157 27.63 6.14 1.63
CA VAL A 157 28.29 7.42 1.93
C VAL A 157 28.54 7.57 3.44
N LEU A 158 27.66 6.96 4.22
CA LEU A 158 27.71 6.86 5.67
C LEU A 158 27.31 5.44 6.04
N GLU A 159 28.21 4.70 6.67
CA GLU A 159 27.97 3.34 7.12
C GLU A 159 28.18 3.23 8.63
N LEU A 160 27.18 2.74 9.33
CA LEU A 160 27.25 2.42 10.75
C LEU A 160 27.12 0.91 10.91
N SER A 161 28.24 0.24 11.14
CA SER A 161 28.27 -1.17 11.58
C SER A 161 28.33 -1.29 13.11
N GLY A 162 28.67 -0.21 13.80
CA GLY A 162 28.62 -0.06 15.24
C GLY A 162 28.67 1.41 15.66
N GLY A 163 28.90 1.69 16.95
CA GLY A 163 29.10 3.05 17.45
C GLY A 163 27.85 3.94 17.40
N ASN A 164 28.04 5.24 17.66
CA ASN A 164 26.97 6.23 17.74
C ASN A 164 27.28 7.45 16.87
N ALA A 165 26.43 7.76 15.88
CA ALA A 165 26.47 9.01 15.14
C ALA A 165 25.42 10.00 15.66
N SER A 166 25.79 11.27 15.82
CA SER A 166 24.88 12.33 16.26
C SER A 166 25.00 13.56 15.36
N PHE A 167 23.86 13.98 14.82
CA PHE A 167 23.70 15.13 13.92
C PHE A 167 22.67 16.12 14.48
N PRO A 168 22.98 16.82 15.60
CA PRO A 168 22.06 17.79 16.19
C PRO A 168 21.73 18.97 15.26
N GLY A 169 22.59 19.28 14.28
CA GLY A 169 22.32 20.29 13.23
C GLY A 169 21.57 19.76 12.00
N GLY A 170 21.19 18.47 12.00
CA GLY A 170 20.50 17.81 10.89
C GLY A 170 21.44 17.16 9.87
N LEU A 171 20.90 16.21 9.12
CA LEU A 171 21.60 15.47 8.08
C LEU A 171 20.89 15.59 6.73
N ASN A 172 21.57 16.16 5.74
CA ASN A 172 21.08 16.28 4.38
C ASN A 172 21.80 15.28 3.48
N ALA A 173 21.04 14.46 2.76
CA ALA A 173 21.56 13.54 1.77
C ALA A 173 21.10 13.99 0.38
N ASN A 174 22.02 14.46 -0.46
CA ASN A 174 21.69 15.02 -1.77
C ASN A 174 22.73 14.67 -2.83
N GLY A 175 22.36 13.81 -3.77
CA GLY A 175 23.18 13.42 -4.90
C GLY A 175 23.21 14.46 -6.03
N ASN A 176 24.31 14.53 -6.78
CA ASN A 176 24.47 15.41 -7.96
C ASN A 176 24.84 14.58 -9.20
N GLN A 177 24.49 15.08 -10.41
CA GLN A 177 24.93 14.57 -11.72
C GLN A 177 24.92 13.03 -11.88
N ASN A 178 23.75 12.38 -11.75
CA ASN A 178 23.54 10.93 -11.89
C ASN A 178 24.02 10.04 -10.74
N LEU A 179 24.37 10.61 -9.58
CA LEU A 179 24.98 9.84 -8.49
C LEU A 179 24.15 9.98 -7.21
N GLY A 180 23.83 8.85 -6.58
CA GLY A 180 22.92 8.77 -5.43
C GLY A 180 23.61 9.00 -4.09
N TYR A 181 23.03 8.43 -3.04
CA TYR A 181 23.65 8.30 -1.72
C TYR A 181 23.06 7.06 -1.07
N LEU A 182 23.81 6.48 -0.13
CA LEU A 182 23.31 5.42 0.73
C LEU A 182 23.79 5.69 2.16
N ILE A 183 22.86 5.98 3.06
CA ILE A 183 23.09 5.95 4.50
C ILE A 183 22.68 4.55 4.96
N HIS A 184 23.62 3.76 5.47
CA HIS A 184 23.37 2.36 5.80
C HIS A 184 23.70 2.06 7.26
N LEU A 185 22.71 1.57 8.00
CA LEU A 185 22.86 1.04 9.34
C LEU A 185 22.86 -0.48 9.28
N THR A 186 24.04 -1.07 9.44
CA THR A 186 24.27 -2.50 9.67
C THR A 186 24.44 -2.82 11.15
N GLY A 187 24.48 -1.78 12.01
CA GLY A 187 24.48 -1.82 13.46
C GLY A 187 24.45 -0.39 14.04
N GLY A 188 24.91 -0.23 15.28
CA GLY A 188 25.11 1.08 15.91
C GLY A 188 23.83 1.89 16.16
N SER A 189 24.01 3.18 16.45
CA SER A 189 22.93 4.15 16.61
C SER A 189 23.17 5.44 15.81
N LEU A 190 22.11 5.98 15.22
CA LEU A 190 22.11 7.30 14.58
C LEU A 190 21.08 8.19 15.29
N THR A 191 21.48 9.39 15.68
CA THR A 191 20.58 10.45 16.17
C THR A 191 20.69 11.67 15.28
N ALA A 192 19.57 12.28 14.89
CA ALA A 192 19.58 13.50 14.11
C ALA A 192 18.39 14.39 14.48
N SER A 193 18.58 15.71 14.44
CA SER A 193 17.46 16.64 14.64
C SER A 193 16.52 16.69 13.43
N SER A 194 17.04 16.41 12.25
CA SER A 194 16.28 16.20 11.02
C SER A 194 17.08 15.35 10.04
N VAL A 195 16.38 14.66 9.15
CA VAL A 195 17.00 13.99 8.00
C VAL A 195 16.24 14.39 6.74
N ALA A 196 16.95 14.95 5.77
CA ALA A 196 16.37 15.30 4.48
C ALA A 196 17.04 14.50 3.35
N LEU A 197 16.26 13.64 2.73
CA LEU A 197 16.63 12.78 1.61
C LEU A 197 16.18 13.45 0.31
N ALA A 198 17.13 14.05 -0.40
CA ALA A 198 16.90 14.74 -1.67
C ALA A 198 17.22 13.80 -2.85
N ARG A 199 17.91 14.30 -3.88
CA ARG A 199 18.14 13.59 -5.15
C ARG A 199 18.92 12.29 -4.93
N SER A 200 18.26 11.14 -5.09
CA SER A 200 18.91 9.83 -4.89
C SER A 200 19.29 9.11 -6.18
N THR A 201 18.92 9.64 -7.36
CA THR A 201 18.94 8.97 -8.70
C THR A 201 17.88 7.90 -8.92
N LEU A 202 17.06 7.59 -7.92
CA LEU A 202 15.95 6.65 -8.09
C LEU A 202 14.89 7.21 -9.04
N ILE A 203 14.27 6.29 -9.78
CA ILE A 203 13.18 6.58 -10.73
C ILE A 203 12.05 5.57 -10.50
N TYR A 204 11.07 5.97 -9.70
CA TYR A 204 9.80 5.25 -9.59
C TYR A 204 8.71 6.02 -10.33
N ASN A 205 8.41 5.59 -11.55
CA ASN A 205 7.36 6.16 -12.40
C ASN A 205 5.97 5.57 -12.12
N ALA A 206 5.91 4.56 -11.25
CA ALA A 206 4.70 3.91 -10.76
C ALA A 206 4.87 3.63 -9.26
N GLU A 207 3.79 3.22 -8.59
CA GLU A 207 3.83 2.83 -7.19
C GLU A 207 4.96 1.79 -6.95
N PRO A 208 5.92 2.07 -6.04
CA PRO A 208 7.02 1.15 -5.77
C PRO A 208 6.53 -0.13 -5.11
N ALA A 209 7.04 -1.28 -5.58
CA ALA A 209 6.78 -2.58 -4.93
C ALA A 209 7.66 -2.82 -3.69
N ALA A 210 8.79 -2.11 -3.57
CA ALA A 210 9.72 -2.19 -2.45
C ALA A 210 10.62 -0.93 -2.41
N GLY A 211 11.22 -0.66 -1.26
CA GLY A 211 12.30 0.31 -1.11
C GLY A 211 13.62 -0.21 -1.71
N ASP A 212 14.48 0.72 -2.14
CA ASP A 212 15.82 0.41 -2.67
C ASP A 212 16.81 0.04 -1.56
N THR A 213 17.71 -0.91 -1.84
CA THR A 213 18.73 -1.41 -0.89
C THR A 213 20.13 -0.87 -1.17
N THR A 214 20.31 -0.13 -2.26
CA THR A 214 21.58 0.42 -2.75
C THR A 214 21.62 1.94 -2.66
N ARG A 215 20.47 2.59 -2.44
CA ARG A 215 20.31 4.04 -2.36
C ARG A 215 19.25 4.42 -1.33
N GLY A 216 19.39 5.62 -0.76
CA GLY A 216 18.46 6.15 0.23
C GLY A 216 18.96 5.97 1.66
N PHE A 217 18.03 5.81 2.59
CA PHE A 217 18.32 5.48 3.97
C PHE A 217 17.91 4.04 4.26
N TYR A 218 18.89 3.17 4.50
CA TYR A 218 18.68 1.74 4.64
C TYR A 218 19.09 1.26 6.04
N VAL A 219 18.16 0.61 6.75
CA VAL A 219 18.39 0.05 8.08
C VAL A 219 18.24 -1.47 8.00
N THR A 220 19.35 -2.18 8.15
CA THR A 220 19.37 -3.64 8.27
C THR A 220 19.49 -4.11 9.71
N SER A 221 20.06 -3.27 10.59
CA SER A 221 20.15 -3.48 12.04
C SER A 221 20.44 -2.14 12.72
N GLY A 222 20.58 -2.13 14.04
CA GLY A 222 20.83 -0.91 14.82
C GLY A 222 19.58 -0.07 15.05
N SER A 223 19.79 1.20 15.41
CA SER A 223 18.71 2.13 15.74
C SER A 223 18.95 3.51 15.12
N ALA A 224 17.89 4.12 14.62
CA ALA A 224 17.89 5.50 14.19
C ALA A 224 16.79 6.27 14.91
N GLU A 225 17.13 7.42 15.48
CA GLU A 225 16.19 8.35 16.09
C GLU A 225 16.31 9.73 15.44
N ILE A 226 15.23 10.17 14.82
CA ILE A 226 15.11 11.50 14.25
C ILE A 226 14.17 12.29 15.16
N THR A 227 14.72 13.26 15.89
CA THR A 227 13.94 14.00 16.89
C THR A 227 13.02 15.06 16.28
N GLY A 228 13.26 15.45 15.04
CA GLY A 228 12.39 16.30 14.23
C GLY A 228 11.93 15.58 12.97
N ASN A 229 12.01 16.25 11.81
CA ASN A 229 11.39 15.79 10.58
C ASN A 229 12.27 14.79 9.81
N LEU A 230 11.60 13.82 9.17
CA LEU A 230 12.16 12.97 8.13
C LEU A 230 11.51 13.33 6.79
N ASP A 231 12.28 13.93 5.89
CA ASP A 231 11.83 14.34 4.55
C ASP A 231 12.36 13.37 3.50
N ILE A 232 11.47 12.62 2.84
CA ILE A 232 11.79 11.59 1.83
C ILE A 232 11.35 12.10 0.46
N GLY A 233 12.29 12.75 -0.24
CA GLY A 233 12.09 13.38 -1.54
C GLY A 233 11.59 14.83 -1.47
N THR A 234 11.43 15.39 -0.27
CA THR A 234 10.83 16.71 -0.01
C THR A 234 11.80 17.74 0.58
N SER A 235 13.10 17.59 0.33
CA SER A 235 14.13 18.47 0.93
C SER A 235 13.90 19.96 0.61
N PRO A 236 13.79 20.83 1.63
CA PRO A 236 13.54 22.26 1.44
C PRO A 236 14.61 22.94 0.58
N GLY A 237 14.19 23.78 -0.38
CA GLY A 237 15.10 24.56 -1.22
C GLY A 237 15.84 23.76 -2.31
N VAL A 238 15.57 22.46 -2.45
CA VAL A 238 16.16 21.61 -3.50
C VAL A 238 15.10 21.24 -4.53
N ASN A 239 15.41 21.45 -5.82
CA ASN A 239 14.61 20.89 -6.92
C ASN A 239 14.84 19.38 -7.01
N VAL A 240 14.07 18.64 -6.21
CA VAL A 240 14.08 17.18 -6.20
C VAL A 240 13.29 16.68 -7.40
N ASN A 241 13.99 16.08 -8.36
CA ASN A 241 13.40 15.42 -9.52
C ASN A 241 13.68 13.92 -9.56
N SER A 242 14.07 13.34 -8.42
CA SER A 242 14.36 11.91 -8.26
C SER A 242 13.47 11.35 -7.15
N SER A 243 13.12 10.09 -7.25
CA SER A 243 12.53 9.36 -6.13
C SER A 243 13.48 9.34 -4.93
N ALA A 244 12.95 9.11 -3.73
CA ALA A 244 13.75 8.82 -2.55
C ALA A 244 13.19 7.58 -1.84
N SER A 245 14.07 6.87 -1.14
CA SER A 245 13.75 5.61 -0.49
C SER A 245 14.26 5.63 0.95
N THR A 246 13.41 5.20 1.87
CA THR A 246 13.83 4.71 3.19
C THR A 246 13.37 3.27 3.32
N ARG A 247 14.25 2.37 3.73
CA ARG A 247 13.94 0.94 3.86
C ARG A 247 14.46 0.39 5.18
N ILE A 248 13.65 -0.45 5.83
CA ILE A 248 13.92 -1.03 7.13
C ILE A 248 13.70 -2.55 7.03
N ASP A 249 14.79 -3.29 6.85
CA ASP A 249 14.79 -4.76 6.82
C ASP A 249 15.04 -5.36 8.21
N GLY A 250 15.64 -4.58 9.10
CA GLY A 250 15.83 -4.93 10.52
C GLY A 250 16.03 -3.67 11.37
N GLY A 251 16.39 -3.83 12.64
CA GLY A 251 16.61 -2.70 13.54
C GLY A 251 15.36 -1.83 13.75
N SER A 252 15.58 -0.54 14.02
CA SER A 252 14.51 0.43 14.30
C SER A 252 14.76 1.81 13.71
N LEU A 253 13.68 2.47 13.28
CA LEU A 253 13.64 3.89 12.95
C LEU A 253 12.51 4.56 13.74
N THR A 254 12.85 5.52 14.59
CA THR A 254 11.90 6.38 15.29
C THR A 254 11.97 7.79 14.74
N VAL A 255 10.82 8.38 14.41
CA VAL A 255 10.69 9.77 13.99
C VAL A 255 9.70 10.48 14.91
N ARG A 256 10.16 11.54 15.57
CA ARG A 256 9.34 12.30 16.53
C ARG A 256 8.62 13.48 15.91
N GLY A 257 9.17 14.07 14.85
CA GLY A 257 8.49 15.06 14.04
C GLY A 257 7.72 14.43 12.88
N VAL A 258 7.46 15.24 11.86
CA VAL A 258 6.68 14.82 10.70
C VAL A 258 7.54 13.97 9.76
N THR A 259 6.98 12.86 9.27
CA THR A 259 7.58 12.08 8.19
C THR A 259 6.86 12.41 6.88
N THR A 260 7.55 13.04 5.94
CA THR A 260 6.95 13.44 4.65
C THR A 260 7.54 12.64 3.52
N LEU A 261 6.71 12.00 2.71
CA LEU A 261 7.09 11.31 1.49
C LEU A 261 6.47 12.04 0.30
N GLY A 262 7.26 12.36 -0.70
CA GLY A 262 6.76 12.96 -1.94
C GLY A 262 7.86 13.72 -2.66
N GLN A 263 7.48 14.49 -3.68
CA GLN A 263 8.39 15.40 -4.36
C GLN A 263 7.83 16.81 -4.36
N VAL A 264 8.73 17.79 -4.42
CA VAL A 264 8.38 19.21 -4.51
C VAL A 264 8.01 19.61 -5.96
N ALA A 265 8.39 18.80 -6.96
CA ALA A 265 8.03 18.99 -8.36
C ALA A 265 8.16 17.69 -9.20
N GLY A 266 7.11 16.86 -9.29
CA GLY A 266 7.09 15.73 -10.23
C GLY A 266 6.06 14.62 -9.95
N THR A 267 5.85 13.71 -10.91
CA THR A 267 4.94 12.55 -10.80
C THR A 267 5.60 11.29 -10.23
N ARG A 268 6.84 11.39 -9.75
CA ARG A 268 7.60 10.24 -9.27
C ARG A 268 7.24 9.92 -7.82
N TRP A 269 7.39 8.65 -7.47
CA TRP A 269 7.09 8.14 -6.13
C TRP A 269 8.29 8.22 -5.20
N SER A 270 8.03 8.51 -3.93
CA SER A 270 8.95 8.25 -2.80
C SER A 270 8.37 7.16 -1.91
N VAL A 271 9.24 6.39 -1.24
CA VAL A 271 8.83 5.21 -0.48
C VAL A 271 9.46 5.13 0.90
N LEU A 272 8.67 4.70 1.87
CA LEU A 272 9.12 4.18 3.17
C LEU A 272 8.67 2.73 3.24
N ASP A 273 9.62 1.81 3.32
CA ASP A 273 9.37 0.37 3.28
C ASP A 273 9.82 -0.32 4.57
N VAL A 274 8.87 -0.90 5.30
CA VAL A 274 9.07 -1.67 6.52
C VAL A 274 8.97 -3.16 6.19
N ASN A 275 10.11 -3.75 5.84
CA ASN A 275 10.22 -5.12 5.34
C ASN A 275 10.92 -6.06 6.35
N GLY A 276 10.91 -5.69 7.63
CA GLY A 276 11.28 -6.60 8.74
C GLY A 276 11.42 -5.87 10.08
N GLY A 277 12.19 -4.79 10.13
CA GLY A 277 12.40 -4.04 11.38
C GLY A 277 11.19 -3.25 11.87
N THR A 278 11.45 -2.25 12.71
CA THR A 278 10.40 -1.42 13.31
C THR A 278 10.45 0.03 12.85
N PHE A 279 9.28 0.60 12.59
CA PHE A 279 9.11 2.03 12.36
C PHE A 279 8.15 2.61 13.41
N LEU A 280 8.54 3.70 14.05
CA LEU A 280 7.71 4.43 15.01
C LEU A 280 7.60 5.90 14.60
N SER A 281 6.38 6.37 14.33
CA SER A 281 6.08 7.80 14.17
C SER A 281 5.20 8.26 15.33
N THR A 282 5.65 9.29 16.06
CA THR A 282 4.95 9.78 17.26
C THR A 282 4.27 11.13 17.07
N ASP A 283 4.38 11.76 15.90
CA ASP A 283 3.71 13.05 15.66
C ASP A 283 2.19 12.82 15.53
N THR A 284 1.42 13.38 16.46
CA THR A 284 -0.04 13.19 16.53
C THR A 284 -0.82 14.15 15.62
N LEU A 285 -0.17 15.20 15.10
CA LEU A 285 -0.83 16.26 14.33
C LEU A 285 -0.86 15.94 12.83
N ALA A 286 0.30 15.73 12.24
CA ALA A 286 0.49 15.40 10.84
C ALA A 286 0.87 13.92 10.64
N GLY A 287 1.70 13.37 11.54
CA GLY A 287 2.18 12.00 11.48
C GLY A 287 3.01 11.72 10.24
N VAL A 288 2.56 10.76 9.44
CA VAL A 288 3.16 10.43 8.15
C VAL A 288 2.35 11.05 7.01
N ILE A 289 2.95 11.92 6.20
CA ILE A 289 2.32 12.53 5.02
C ILE A 289 2.80 11.81 3.76
N LEU A 290 1.86 11.29 2.96
CA LEU A 290 2.12 10.67 1.66
C LEU A 290 1.65 11.61 0.55
N GLY A 291 2.57 12.22 -0.19
CA GLY A 291 2.28 13.14 -1.31
C GLY A 291 2.97 14.51 -1.23
N GLY A 292 3.59 14.87 -0.10
CA GLY A 292 4.36 16.12 0.08
C GLY A 292 3.59 17.43 -0.13
N ALA A 293 4.30 18.57 -0.04
CA ALA A 293 3.74 19.92 -0.15
C ALA A 293 3.47 20.40 -1.58
N ALA A 294 3.70 19.56 -2.60
CA ALA A 294 3.48 19.85 -4.02
C ALA A 294 2.78 18.67 -4.71
N THR A 295 2.76 18.64 -6.05
CA THR A 295 2.34 17.44 -6.77
C THR A 295 3.39 16.34 -6.55
N GLY A 296 3.02 15.30 -5.82
CA GLY A 296 3.95 14.25 -5.43
C GLY A 296 3.24 12.96 -5.05
N ASN A 297 3.95 11.84 -5.23
CA ASN A 297 3.43 10.52 -4.90
C ASN A 297 4.23 9.90 -3.74
N GLY A 298 3.54 9.26 -2.81
CA GLY A 298 4.15 8.64 -1.61
C GLY A 298 3.57 7.27 -1.32
N ALA A 299 4.44 6.31 -1.00
CA ALA A 299 4.06 4.97 -0.58
C ALA A 299 4.64 4.63 0.80
N LEU A 300 3.77 4.22 1.73
CA LEU A 300 4.16 3.52 2.95
C LEU A 300 3.88 2.04 2.74
N LEU A 301 4.93 1.22 2.71
CA LEU A 301 4.85 -0.22 2.59
C LEU A 301 5.18 -0.88 3.93
N VAL A 302 4.35 -1.81 4.39
CA VAL A 302 4.59 -2.62 5.59
C VAL A 302 4.41 -4.08 5.21
N GLN A 303 5.53 -4.78 4.96
CA GLN A 303 5.53 -6.07 4.26
C GLN A 303 5.90 -7.26 5.15
N ALA A 304 6.86 -7.07 6.05
CA ALA A 304 7.29 -8.12 6.98
C ALA A 304 7.70 -7.62 8.36
N GLY A 305 7.73 -6.30 8.58
CA GLY A 305 8.02 -5.69 9.88
C GLY A 305 6.81 -5.04 10.53
N SER A 306 7.06 -4.22 11.57
CA SER A 306 5.99 -3.50 12.26
C SER A 306 6.17 -1.99 12.20
N ALA A 307 5.11 -1.30 11.79
CA ALA A 307 5.01 0.14 11.87
C ALA A 307 3.97 0.52 12.93
N THR A 308 4.29 1.49 13.79
CA THR A 308 3.34 2.12 14.70
C THR A 308 3.34 3.62 14.45
N VAL A 309 2.19 4.17 14.12
CA VAL A 309 2.06 5.58 13.73
C VAL A 309 0.83 6.19 14.42
N GLU A 310 0.92 7.45 14.84
CA GLU A 310 -0.25 8.14 15.41
C GLU A 310 -1.27 8.53 14.35
N ARG A 311 -0.80 8.85 13.13
CA ARG A 311 -1.60 9.34 12.02
C ARG A 311 -0.92 9.06 10.68
N VAL A 312 -1.71 8.78 9.66
CA VAL A 312 -1.26 8.83 8.26
C VAL A 312 -2.18 9.76 7.47
N GLN A 313 -1.59 10.71 6.76
CA GLN A 313 -2.29 11.66 5.90
C GLN A 313 -1.93 11.40 4.44
N LEU A 314 -2.94 11.20 3.59
CA LEU A 314 -2.77 10.95 2.16
C LEU A 314 -3.03 12.24 1.37
N GLY A 315 -1.94 12.89 0.98
CA GLY A 315 -1.91 14.17 0.29
C GLY A 315 -1.80 15.36 1.23
N GLN A 316 -1.66 16.56 0.65
CA GLN A 316 -1.63 17.82 1.39
C GLN A 316 -2.18 18.94 0.52
N ALA A 317 -2.94 19.87 1.13
CA ALA A 317 -3.48 21.06 0.47
C ALA A 317 -4.32 20.72 -0.78
N ALA A 318 -4.33 21.55 -1.82
CA ALA A 318 -5.06 21.29 -3.06
C ALA A 318 -4.17 20.64 -4.15
N ASN A 319 -3.21 19.80 -3.75
CA ASN A 319 -2.25 19.20 -4.67
C ASN A 319 -2.74 17.86 -5.23
N ALA A 320 -2.53 17.63 -6.53
CA ALA A 320 -2.76 16.34 -7.18
C ALA A 320 -1.60 15.36 -6.89
N GLY A 321 -1.82 14.06 -7.09
CA GLY A 321 -0.82 13.02 -6.80
C GLY A 321 -1.44 11.72 -6.34
N ALA A 322 -0.67 10.92 -5.61
CA ALA A 322 -1.10 9.64 -5.10
C ALA A 322 -0.47 9.34 -3.73
N GLY A 323 -1.28 8.82 -2.82
CA GLY A 323 -0.83 8.27 -1.54
C GLY A 323 -1.29 6.82 -1.43
N THR A 324 -0.38 5.90 -1.15
CA THR A 324 -0.74 4.51 -0.86
C THR A 324 -0.16 4.05 0.46
N VAL A 325 -1.01 3.50 1.32
CA VAL A 325 -0.60 2.67 2.47
C VAL A 325 -0.83 1.22 2.08
N ALA A 326 0.24 0.43 1.94
CA ALA A 326 0.14 -0.99 1.59
C ALA A 326 0.64 -1.87 2.74
N VAL A 327 -0.19 -2.81 3.18
CA VAL A 327 0.15 -3.77 4.24
C VAL A 327 0.01 -5.18 3.70
N SER A 328 1.10 -5.95 3.66
CA SER A 328 1.13 -7.28 3.03
C SER A 328 1.96 -8.26 3.86
N GLY A 329 1.93 -9.54 3.49
CA GLY A 329 2.78 -10.55 4.11
C GLY A 329 2.53 -10.66 5.62
N SER A 330 3.61 -10.65 6.40
CA SER A 330 3.55 -10.63 7.87
C SER A 330 3.60 -9.22 8.45
N GLY A 331 3.52 -8.18 7.61
CA GLY A 331 3.59 -6.79 8.04
C GLY A 331 2.45 -6.40 8.96
N VAL A 332 2.75 -5.60 9.99
CA VAL A 332 1.76 -5.09 10.95
C VAL A 332 1.84 -3.58 11.07
N LEU A 333 0.79 -2.88 10.64
CA LEU A 333 0.64 -1.43 10.79
C LEU A 333 -0.36 -1.11 11.90
N ARG A 334 0.12 -0.50 13.00
CA ARG A 334 -0.70 -0.02 14.11
C ARG A 334 -0.96 1.48 14.00
N ILE A 335 -2.23 1.87 14.06
CA ILE A 335 -2.68 3.26 13.89
C ILE A 335 -3.23 3.82 15.21
N GLY A 336 -2.73 4.98 15.61
CA GLY A 336 -3.22 5.75 16.75
C GLY A 336 -4.48 6.54 16.44
N SER A 337 -4.90 7.42 17.36
CA SER A 337 -6.18 8.11 17.27
C SER A 337 -6.29 9.11 16.12
N GLY A 338 -5.18 9.46 15.47
CA GLY A 338 -5.17 10.33 14.30
C GLY A 338 -5.70 9.68 13.03
N GLY A 339 -5.78 8.33 13.00
CA GLY A 339 -6.33 7.56 11.91
C GLY A 339 -5.53 7.62 10.61
N ILE A 340 -6.13 7.08 9.55
CA ILE A 340 -5.65 7.23 8.17
C ILE A 340 -6.65 8.14 7.47
N VAL A 341 -6.21 9.29 6.97
CA VAL A 341 -7.11 10.33 6.48
C VAL A 341 -6.72 10.84 5.10
N PRO A 342 -7.69 11.28 4.28
CA PRO A 342 -7.38 12.13 3.14
C PRO A 342 -6.79 13.45 3.65
N GLY A 343 -5.76 13.94 2.97
CA GLY A 343 -5.09 15.21 3.27
C GLY A 343 -5.07 16.21 2.12
N SER A 344 -5.43 15.77 0.91
CA SER A 344 -5.61 16.65 -0.24
C SER A 344 -7.09 16.93 -0.51
N SER A 345 -7.41 18.18 -0.86
CA SER A 345 -8.72 18.60 -1.36
C SER A 345 -8.83 18.53 -2.89
N SER A 346 -7.80 18.09 -3.59
CA SER A 346 -7.78 17.96 -5.05
C SER A 346 -8.48 16.68 -5.50
N SER A 347 -9.37 16.77 -6.50
CA SER A 347 -9.95 15.60 -7.16
C SER A 347 -8.93 14.80 -7.98
N GLY A 348 -7.75 15.39 -8.25
CA GLY A 348 -6.62 14.72 -8.91
C GLY A 348 -5.69 13.99 -7.95
N PHE A 349 -6.04 13.86 -6.66
CA PHE A 349 -5.27 13.09 -5.69
C PHE A 349 -5.92 11.74 -5.43
N THR A 350 -5.21 10.64 -5.66
CA THR A 350 -5.69 9.29 -5.35
C THR A 350 -5.19 8.84 -3.97
N SER A 351 -6.10 8.40 -3.12
CA SER A 351 -5.79 7.88 -1.78
C SER A 351 -6.21 6.42 -1.69
N LEU A 352 -5.34 5.55 -1.21
CA LEU A 352 -5.61 4.12 -1.14
C LEU A 352 -4.97 3.49 0.10
N ILE A 353 -5.73 2.63 0.78
CA ILE A 353 -5.21 1.62 1.70
C ILE A 353 -5.31 0.28 0.97
N ARG A 354 -4.20 -0.45 0.82
CA ARG A 354 -4.18 -1.77 0.20
C ARG A 354 -3.75 -2.84 1.19
N LEU A 355 -4.56 -3.89 1.34
CA LEU A 355 -4.21 -5.08 2.09
C LEU A 355 -3.90 -6.23 1.14
N GLY A 356 -2.65 -6.67 1.18
CA GLY A 356 -2.10 -7.70 0.31
C GLY A 356 -1.64 -7.20 -1.06
N LYS A 357 -1.28 -8.17 -1.91
CA LYS A 357 -0.95 -7.99 -3.32
C LYS A 357 -1.51 -9.18 -4.10
N ALA A 358 -1.72 -9.05 -5.40
CA ALA A 358 -2.21 -10.16 -6.22
C ALA A 358 -1.33 -11.41 -6.00
N GLY A 359 -1.96 -12.51 -5.59
CA GLY A 359 -1.28 -13.79 -5.32
C GLY A 359 -0.49 -13.89 -4.01
N ALA A 360 -0.59 -12.92 -3.09
CA ALA A 360 0.02 -13.03 -1.76
C ALA A 360 -0.92 -12.51 -0.65
N PRO A 361 -0.86 -13.08 0.57
CA PRO A 361 -1.77 -12.70 1.64
C PRO A 361 -1.58 -11.24 2.07
N GLY A 362 -2.65 -10.65 2.58
CA GLY A 362 -2.58 -9.36 3.28
C GLY A 362 -1.87 -9.46 4.61
N GLY A 363 -1.30 -8.31 5.03
CA GLY A 363 -0.80 -8.14 6.37
C GLY A 363 -1.90 -7.70 7.34
N THR A 364 -1.49 -7.17 8.48
CA THR A 364 -2.39 -6.77 9.58
C THR A 364 -2.46 -5.27 9.72
N LEU A 365 -3.67 -4.71 9.58
CA LEU A 365 -3.98 -3.33 9.95
C LEU A 365 -4.61 -3.33 11.34
N ALA A 366 -3.95 -2.70 12.31
CA ALA A 366 -4.24 -2.85 13.72
C ALA A 366 -4.50 -1.51 14.42
N ALA A 367 -5.21 -1.56 15.56
CA ALA A 367 -5.39 -0.42 16.43
C ALA A 367 -4.20 -0.21 17.38
N LYS A 368 -3.92 1.05 17.70
CA LYS A 368 -3.19 1.49 18.90
C LYS A 368 -4.10 2.29 19.84
N ALA A 369 -5.12 2.92 19.27
CA ALA A 369 -6.22 3.62 19.93
C ALA A 369 -7.44 3.51 18.99
N PRO A 370 -8.65 4.00 19.36
CA PRO A 370 -9.76 4.05 18.41
C PRO A 370 -9.42 4.93 17.22
N TRP A 371 -9.74 4.49 16.00
CA TRP A 371 -9.50 5.30 14.80
C TRP A 371 -10.50 5.03 13.68
N THR A 372 -10.60 5.97 12.76
CA THR A 372 -11.47 5.89 11.59
C THR A 372 -10.74 6.31 10.32
N THR A 373 -11.26 5.87 9.18
CA THR A 373 -10.84 6.31 7.85
C THR A 373 -12.01 6.39 6.89
N SER A 374 -11.99 7.39 6.01
CA SER A 374 -12.85 7.47 4.82
C SER A 374 -12.09 7.12 3.53
N VAL A 375 -10.80 6.77 3.64
CA VAL A 375 -9.96 6.38 2.51
C VAL A 375 -10.43 5.01 1.99
N PRO A 376 -10.53 4.82 0.66
CA PRO A 376 -10.84 3.51 0.09
C PRO A 376 -9.87 2.42 0.56
N VAL A 377 -10.43 1.26 0.89
CA VAL A 377 -9.68 0.06 1.28
C VAL A 377 -9.82 -0.99 0.19
N GLU A 378 -8.70 -1.40 -0.40
CA GLU A 378 -8.60 -2.49 -1.37
C GLU A 378 -8.02 -3.74 -0.70
N LEU A 379 -8.80 -4.81 -0.67
CA LEU A 379 -8.41 -6.15 -0.24
C LEU A 379 -7.84 -6.93 -1.43
N ALA A 380 -6.61 -6.60 -1.85
CA ALA A 380 -5.99 -7.22 -3.02
C ALA A 380 -5.71 -8.73 -2.84
N GLY A 381 -5.29 -9.13 -1.64
CA GLY A 381 -5.03 -10.54 -1.28
C GLY A 381 -5.76 -11.00 -0.01
N GLY A 382 -6.72 -10.19 0.44
CA GLY A 382 -7.34 -10.25 1.77
C GLY A 382 -6.56 -9.44 2.80
N GLY A 383 -7.02 -9.40 4.05
CA GLY A 383 -6.30 -8.69 5.11
C GLY A 383 -6.86 -8.97 6.50
N ASP A 384 -6.01 -8.85 7.52
CA ASP A 384 -6.44 -8.88 8.91
C ASP A 384 -6.65 -7.46 9.43
N ILE A 385 -7.83 -7.22 10.01
CA ILE A 385 -8.14 -6.01 10.75
C ILE A 385 -8.18 -6.38 12.24
N LEU A 386 -7.15 -5.98 12.97
CA LEU A 386 -6.98 -6.28 14.39
C LEU A 386 -7.48 -5.11 15.24
N ALA A 387 -8.68 -5.24 15.79
CA ALA A 387 -9.32 -4.24 16.64
C ALA A 387 -8.85 -4.35 18.10
N GLU A 388 -7.53 -4.28 18.29
CA GLU A 388 -6.84 -4.48 19.55
C GLU A 388 -5.43 -3.88 19.49
N ASP A 389 -4.92 -3.33 20.59
CA ASP A 389 -3.53 -2.87 20.65
C ASP A 389 -2.53 -4.00 20.94
N ALA A 390 -1.24 -3.66 20.98
CA ALA A 390 -0.17 -4.62 21.25
C ALA A 390 -0.24 -5.26 22.66
N SER A 391 -1.01 -4.70 23.59
CA SER A 391 -1.20 -5.21 24.94
C SER A 391 -2.43 -6.11 25.09
N GLY A 392 -3.25 -6.23 24.05
CA GLY A 392 -4.51 -6.96 24.12
C GLY A 392 -5.73 -6.09 24.46
N THR A 393 -5.59 -4.77 24.53
CA THR A 393 -6.71 -3.88 24.86
C THR A 393 -7.58 -3.65 23.63
N ALA A 394 -8.89 -3.88 23.79
CA ALA A 394 -9.89 -3.68 22.74
C ALA A 394 -9.95 -2.22 22.29
N TRP A 395 -9.90 -2.00 20.98
CA TRP A 395 -10.08 -0.68 20.37
C TRP A 395 -10.89 -0.76 19.10
N ASP A 396 -11.81 0.19 18.92
CA ASP A 396 -12.72 0.19 17.78
C ASP A 396 -12.08 0.82 16.53
N ILE A 397 -12.35 0.22 15.38
CA ILE A 397 -11.91 0.68 14.06
C ILE A 397 -13.15 0.92 13.19
N THR A 398 -13.23 2.08 12.53
CA THR A 398 -14.34 2.39 11.61
C THR A 398 -13.85 2.68 10.20
N LEU A 399 -14.29 1.86 9.24
CA LEU A 399 -14.07 2.05 7.81
C LEU A 399 -15.32 2.67 7.18
N SER A 400 -15.23 3.93 6.75
CA SER A 400 -16.32 4.69 6.12
C SER A 400 -16.14 4.89 4.61
N GLY A 401 -14.93 4.64 4.11
CA GLY A 401 -14.67 4.59 2.67
C GLY A 401 -15.11 3.25 2.05
N PRO A 402 -15.16 3.17 0.69
CA PRO A 402 -15.41 1.91 0.00
C PRO A 402 -14.44 0.80 0.40
N VAL A 403 -14.93 -0.43 0.57
CA VAL A 403 -14.11 -1.62 0.81
C VAL A 403 -14.29 -2.61 -0.34
N SER A 404 -13.27 -2.81 -1.15
CA SER A 404 -13.33 -3.54 -2.43
C SER A 404 -12.19 -4.54 -2.59
N GLY A 405 -12.14 -5.27 -3.71
CA GLY A 405 -11.01 -6.14 -4.08
C GLY A 405 -11.35 -7.63 -4.14
N ALA A 406 -10.43 -8.44 -4.67
CA ALA A 406 -10.66 -9.88 -4.85
C ALA A 406 -10.60 -10.68 -3.53
N GLY A 407 -9.90 -10.16 -2.52
CA GLY A 407 -9.71 -10.80 -1.23
C GLY A 407 -10.88 -10.63 -0.25
N GLY A 408 -10.75 -11.28 0.91
CA GLY A 408 -11.72 -11.22 2.00
C GLY A 408 -11.18 -10.49 3.24
N ILE A 409 -12.07 -10.20 4.19
CA ILE A 409 -11.72 -9.60 5.48
C ILE A 409 -11.56 -10.70 6.52
N ARG A 410 -10.47 -10.65 7.29
CA ARG A 410 -10.39 -11.32 8.59
C ARG A 410 -10.46 -10.24 9.68
N LYS A 411 -11.47 -10.31 10.54
CA LYS A 411 -11.60 -9.46 11.72
C LYS A 411 -11.09 -10.23 12.94
N SER A 412 -10.08 -9.69 13.61
CA SER A 412 -9.51 -10.23 14.84
C SER A 412 -9.48 -9.19 15.97
N GLY A 413 -9.05 -9.61 17.16
CA GLY A 413 -9.03 -8.76 18.36
C GLY A 413 -10.41 -8.56 18.98
N THR A 414 -10.43 -8.17 20.24
CA THR A 414 -11.65 -8.10 21.05
C THR A 414 -12.54 -6.88 20.80
N GLY A 415 -12.02 -5.82 20.15
CA GLY A 415 -12.78 -4.61 19.80
C GLY A 415 -13.73 -4.78 18.61
N THR A 416 -14.40 -3.68 18.23
CA THR A 416 -15.34 -3.63 17.12
C THR A 416 -14.67 -3.12 15.84
N LEU A 417 -14.90 -3.81 14.71
CA LEU A 417 -14.70 -3.23 13.38
C LEU A 417 -16.08 -2.82 12.84
N SER A 418 -16.26 -1.54 12.53
CA SER A 418 -17.47 -1.04 11.87
C SER A 418 -17.19 -0.70 10.41
N ILE A 419 -17.91 -1.32 9.48
CA ILE A 419 -17.87 -0.98 8.06
C ILE A 419 -19.17 -0.25 7.72
N THR A 420 -19.02 1.02 7.38
CA THR A 420 -20.12 1.94 7.07
C THR A 420 -20.11 2.41 5.62
N GLY A 421 -18.97 2.27 4.94
CA GLY A 421 -18.86 2.50 3.49
C GLY A 421 -19.39 1.32 2.67
N PRO A 422 -19.54 1.50 1.34
CA PRO A 422 -20.01 0.44 0.46
C PRO A 422 -19.00 -0.70 0.37
N VAL A 423 -19.50 -1.94 0.33
CA VAL A 423 -18.70 -3.16 0.22
C VAL A 423 -18.86 -3.78 -1.16
N THR A 424 -17.75 -4.10 -1.82
CA THR A 424 -17.71 -4.79 -3.13
C THR A 424 -16.56 -5.81 -3.23
N TYR A 425 -15.96 -6.21 -2.10
CA TYR A 425 -14.96 -7.26 -2.12
C TYR A 425 -15.58 -8.62 -2.43
N ALA A 426 -14.80 -9.57 -2.94
CA ALA A 426 -15.31 -10.88 -3.39
C ALA A 426 -14.97 -12.06 -2.46
N GLY A 427 -14.01 -11.90 -1.54
CA GLY A 427 -13.54 -12.99 -0.69
C GLY A 427 -14.35 -13.18 0.60
N THR A 428 -14.06 -14.28 1.30
CA THR A 428 -14.71 -14.66 2.57
C THR A 428 -14.61 -13.58 3.64
N THR A 429 -15.71 -13.36 4.36
CA THR A 429 -15.73 -12.53 5.57
C THR A 429 -15.56 -13.43 6.79
N ARG A 430 -14.42 -13.34 7.47
CA ARG A 430 -14.10 -14.16 8.65
C ARG A 430 -14.00 -13.29 9.90
N ILE A 431 -14.64 -13.70 10.98
CA ILE A 431 -14.66 -12.99 12.26
C ILE A 431 -14.16 -13.94 13.34
N ASP A 432 -12.94 -13.70 13.82
CA ASP A 432 -12.25 -14.54 14.79
C ASP A 432 -12.32 -13.99 16.22
N GLY A 433 -12.67 -12.72 16.37
CA GLY A 433 -12.78 -12.08 17.68
C GLY A 433 -13.56 -10.76 17.64
N GLY A 434 -14.12 -10.41 18.79
CA GLY A 434 -14.85 -9.16 18.99
C GLY A 434 -16.10 -9.08 18.09
N LYS A 435 -16.36 -7.88 17.56
CA LYS A 435 -17.56 -7.61 16.76
C LYS A 435 -17.21 -7.06 15.39
N LEU A 436 -17.86 -7.56 14.34
CA LEU A 436 -17.92 -6.90 13.03
C LEU A 436 -19.31 -6.29 12.88
N ARG A 437 -19.40 -4.96 12.72
CA ARG A 437 -20.65 -4.24 12.47
C ARG A 437 -20.71 -3.83 11.00
N ILE A 438 -21.77 -4.22 10.31
CA ILE A 438 -22.05 -3.87 8.92
C ILE A 438 -23.35 -3.05 8.88
N THR A 439 -23.30 -1.86 8.27
CA THR A 439 -24.48 -0.95 8.24
C THR A 439 -25.25 -0.94 6.93
N SER A 440 -24.88 -1.80 5.99
CA SER A 440 -25.52 -1.93 4.67
C SER A 440 -25.56 -3.40 4.24
N PRO A 441 -26.65 -3.89 3.62
CA PRO A 441 -26.76 -5.27 3.12
C PRO A 441 -25.93 -5.43 1.83
N THR A 442 -24.60 -5.43 1.97
CA THR A 442 -23.65 -5.44 0.84
C THR A 442 -22.48 -6.39 1.06
N LEU A 443 -22.61 -7.39 1.93
CA LEU A 443 -21.62 -8.48 1.97
C LEU A 443 -21.57 -9.18 0.61
N ALA A 444 -20.47 -9.88 0.36
CA ALA A 444 -20.25 -10.51 -0.94
C ALA A 444 -21.18 -11.72 -1.14
N ASP A 445 -22.16 -11.59 -2.04
CA ASP A 445 -23.16 -12.63 -2.37
C ASP A 445 -22.58 -14.01 -2.67
N ALA A 446 -21.42 -14.04 -3.34
CA ALA A 446 -20.73 -15.28 -3.73
C ALA A 446 -19.79 -15.81 -2.63
N ALA A 447 -19.53 -15.05 -1.58
CA ALA A 447 -18.56 -15.41 -0.55
C ALA A 447 -19.21 -16.01 0.71
N ALA A 448 -18.40 -16.74 1.46
CA ALA A 448 -18.78 -17.25 2.77
C ALA A 448 -18.68 -16.16 3.85
N VAL A 449 -19.47 -16.33 4.90
CA VAL A 449 -19.28 -15.67 6.20
C VAL A 449 -18.92 -16.72 7.24
N GLU A 450 -17.82 -16.52 7.95
CA GLU A 450 -17.33 -17.38 9.02
C GLU A 450 -17.30 -16.63 10.34
N ILE A 451 -17.98 -17.15 11.36
CA ILE A 451 -17.99 -16.58 12.72
C ILE A 451 -17.42 -17.61 13.69
N ASN A 452 -16.29 -17.30 14.32
CA ASN A 452 -15.55 -18.23 15.18
C ASN A 452 -15.50 -17.76 16.64
N GLY A 453 -15.48 -18.72 17.57
CA GLY A 453 -15.36 -18.44 18.99
C GLY A 453 -16.48 -17.51 19.45
N ASN A 454 -16.15 -16.52 20.29
CA ASN A 454 -17.14 -15.56 20.81
C ASN A 454 -17.38 -14.35 19.92
N ALA A 455 -16.98 -14.41 18.65
CA ALA A 455 -17.20 -13.33 17.71
C ALA A 455 -18.68 -13.10 17.40
N VAL A 456 -19.02 -11.86 17.04
CA VAL A 456 -20.38 -11.45 16.66
C VAL A 456 -20.35 -10.68 15.34
N LEU A 457 -21.26 -11.03 14.44
CA LEU A 457 -21.62 -10.21 13.28
C LEU A 457 -22.87 -9.39 13.62
N GLU A 458 -22.72 -8.07 13.73
CA GLU A 458 -23.81 -7.13 13.91
C GLU A 458 -24.28 -6.59 12.56
N LEU A 459 -25.47 -7.00 12.15
CA LEU A 459 -26.18 -6.54 10.94
C LEU A 459 -27.00 -5.30 11.30
N ASP A 460 -26.32 -4.17 11.41
CA ASP A 460 -26.88 -2.86 11.76
C ASP A 460 -27.54 -2.18 10.55
N HIS A 461 -28.42 -2.92 9.89
CA HIS A 461 -29.22 -2.42 8.79
C HIS A 461 -30.60 -3.08 8.82
N THR A 462 -31.51 -2.60 7.99
CA THR A 462 -32.79 -3.27 7.73
C THR A 462 -32.68 -4.13 6.47
N GLY A 463 -33.56 -5.12 6.34
CA GLY A 463 -33.60 -5.97 5.15
C GLY A 463 -32.77 -7.25 5.28
N THR A 464 -32.52 -7.88 4.14
CA THR A 464 -31.83 -9.18 4.05
C THR A 464 -30.69 -9.05 3.05
N ASP A 465 -29.48 -9.38 3.48
CA ASP A 465 -28.27 -9.43 2.67
C ASP A 465 -28.00 -10.87 2.21
N ARG A 466 -27.36 -11.09 1.06
CA ARG A 466 -27.14 -12.43 0.52
C ARG A 466 -25.69 -12.88 0.74
N ILE A 467 -25.50 -14.16 1.06
CA ILE A 467 -24.18 -14.80 1.14
C ILE A 467 -24.23 -16.25 0.65
N SER A 468 -23.11 -16.80 0.19
CA SER A 468 -23.08 -18.15 -0.38
C SER A 468 -23.20 -19.24 0.69
N SER A 469 -22.55 -19.03 1.84
CA SER A 469 -22.62 -19.92 2.99
C SER A 469 -22.34 -19.16 4.29
N LEU A 470 -22.88 -19.67 5.39
CA LEU A 470 -22.60 -19.20 6.74
C LEU A 470 -22.01 -20.37 7.53
N VAL A 471 -20.89 -20.13 8.19
CA VAL A 471 -20.20 -21.09 9.05
C VAL A 471 -20.11 -20.47 10.44
N ILE A 472 -20.55 -21.21 11.45
CA ILE A 472 -20.46 -20.79 12.85
C ILE A 472 -19.68 -21.85 13.61
N ASP A 473 -18.60 -21.44 14.27
CA ASP A 473 -17.74 -22.31 15.07
C ASP A 473 -17.27 -23.56 14.28
N ASN A 474 -16.83 -23.32 13.03
CA ASN A 474 -16.43 -24.34 12.04
C ASN A 474 -17.54 -25.30 11.57
N ALA A 475 -18.81 -25.04 11.90
CA ALA A 475 -19.95 -25.81 11.42
C ALA A 475 -20.75 -25.00 10.39
N PRO A 476 -20.85 -25.46 9.13
CA PRO A 476 -21.75 -24.87 8.15
C PRO A 476 -23.20 -24.95 8.64
N VAL A 477 -23.96 -23.87 8.48
CA VAL A 477 -25.39 -23.85 8.81
C VAL A 477 -26.24 -24.16 7.59
N THR A 478 -27.51 -24.49 7.81
CA THR A 478 -28.47 -24.78 6.73
C THR A 478 -28.82 -23.53 5.92
N ASN A 479 -29.06 -23.70 4.62
CA ASN A 479 -29.60 -22.63 3.76
C ASN A 479 -30.92 -22.06 4.32
N GLY A 480 -31.14 -20.77 4.12
CA GLY A 480 -32.33 -20.05 4.61
C GLY A 480 -32.02 -18.67 5.15
N VAL A 481 -33.03 -17.99 5.70
CA VAL A 481 -32.87 -16.65 6.29
C VAL A 481 -32.42 -16.77 7.74
N TRP A 482 -31.23 -16.26 8.05
CA TRP A 482 -30.60 -16.22 9.37
C TRP A 482 -30.57 -14.80 9.94
N GLY A 483 -30.68 -14.66 11.25
CA GLY A 483 -30.54 -13.36 11.92
C GLY A 483 -30.37 -13.49 13.44
N ALA A 484 -30.32 -12.35 14.12
CA ALA A 484 -30.29 -12.31 15.58
C ALA A 484 -31.62 -12.83 16.19
N PRO A 485 -31.62 -13.37 17.43
CA PRO A 485 -32.85 -13.61 18.17
C PRO A 485 -33.70 -12.33 18.23
N GLY A 486 -34.94 -12.39 17.75
CA GLY A 486 -35.84 -11.24 17.67
C GLY A 486 -35.78 -10.44 16.35
N SER A 487 -34.95 -10.81 15.37
CA SER A 487 -34.89 -10.13 14.06
C SER A 487 -36.01 -10.52 13.09
N GLY A 488 -36.83 -11.51 13.43
CA GLY A 488 -37.84 -12.07 12.53
C GLY A 488 -37.28 -12.97 11.42
N ALA A 489 -36.02 -13.43 11.54
CA ALA A 489 -35.48 -14.50 10.70
C ALA A 489 -36.05 -15.87 11.10
N ALA A 490 -36.17 -16.78 10.13
CA ALA A 490 -36.65 -18.15 10.38
C ALA A 490 -35.63 -18.96 11.20
N ASN A 491 -34.34 -18.73 10.95
CA ASN A 491 -33.24 -19.29 11.73
C ASN A 491 -32.55 -18.19 12.52
N THR A 492 -32.17 -18.46 13.77
CA THR A 492 -31.53 -17.45 14.63
C THR A 492 -30.26 -17.96 15.28
N SER A 493 -29.28 -17.07 15.48
CA SER A 493 -28.06 -17.39 16.21
C SER A 493 -27.64 -16.21 17.11
N PRO A 494 -27.17 -16.45 18.35
CA PRO A 494 -26.61 -15.39 19.21
C PRO A 494 -25.28 -14.83 18.68
N ARG A 495 -24.69 -15.47 17.66
CA ARG A 495 -23.52 -14.93 16.92
C ARG A 495 -23.89 -13.84 15.92
N LEU A 496 -25.19 -13.63 15.70
CA LEU A 496 -25.75 -12.56 14.90
C LEU A 496 -26.41 -11.55 15.83
N ALA A 497 -26.20 -10.26 15.55
CA ALA A 497 -26.82 -9.14 16.26
C ALA A 497 -27.42 -8.13 15.25
N GLY A 498 -28.20 -7.17 15.74
CA GLY A 498 -28.84 -6.14 14.91
C GLY A 498 -30.18 -6.57 14.32
N SER A 499 -30.79 -5.66 13.54
CA SER A 499 -32.09 -5.86 12.90
C SER A 499 -32.02 -6.54 11.54
N GLY A 500 -30.83 -6.59 10.93
CA GLY A 500 -30.62 -7.17 9.61
C GLY A 500 -30.66 -8.69 9.61
N ARG A 501 -30.72 -9.26 8.40
CA ARG A 501 -30.78 -10.71 8.17
C ARG A 501 -29.85 -11.12 7.04
N LEU A 502 -29.45 -12.39 7.02
CA LEU A 502 -28.67 -13.04 5.97
C LEU A 502 -29.51 -14.08 5.25
N GLN A 503 -29.60 -14.01 3.93
CA GLN A 503 -30.07 -15.08 3.07
C GLN A 503 -28.88 -16.00 2.76
N VAL A 504 -28.82 -17.14 3.44
CA VAL A 504 -27.77 -18.14 3.28
C VAL A 504 -28.11 -19.09 2.13
N GLY A 505 -27.15 -19.23 1.21
CA GLY A 505 -27.18 -20.19 0.11
C GLY A 505 -26.84 -19.49 -1.22
N ALA A 506 -26.17 -20.21 -2.13
CA ALA A 506 -25.86 -19.71 -3.47
C ALA A 506 -27.11 -19.14 -4.16
N ALA A 507 -26.94 -18.03 -4.90
CA ALA A 507 -27.98 -17.52 -5.79
C ALA A 507 -28.55 -18.68 -6.61
N ALA A 508 -29.87 -18.76 -6.73
CA ALA A 508 -30.45 -19.70 -7.69
C ALA A 508 -29.78 -19.40 -9.03
N ALA A 509 -29.17 -20.43 -9.64
CA ALA A 509 -28.48 -20.26 -10.92
C ALA A 509 -29.47 -19.59 -11.88
N ASP A 510 -29.03 -18.52 -12.52
CA ASP A 510 -29.83 -17.80 -13.51
C ASP A 510 -30.21 -18.77 -14.62
N PRO A 511 -31.50 -19.14 -14.76
CA PRO A 511 -31.92 -20.17 -15.70
C PRO A 511 -31.56 -19.83 -17.16
N TYR A 512 -31.43 -18.54 -17.48
CA TYR A 512 -30.93 -18.08 -18.78
C TYR A 512 -29.47 -18.47 -18.99
N THR A 513 -28.60 -18.27 -18.00
CA THR A 513 -27.16 -18.60 -18.12
C THR A 513 -26.95 -20.09 -18.37
N ALA A 514 -27.67 -20.94 -17.63
CA ALA A 514 -27.62 -22.39 -17.84
C ALA A 514 -28.10 -22.79 -19.25
N TRP A 515 -29.15 -22.13 -19.77
CA TRP A 515 -29.62 -22.35 -21.13
C TRP A 515 -28.60 -21.88 -22.19
N ALA A 516 -28.02 -20.69 -22.02
CA ALA A 516 -27.04 -20.13 -22.95
C ALA A 516 -25.77 -21.01 -23.03
N GLU A 517 -25.29 -21.51 -21.89
CA GLU A 517 -24.19 -22.47 -21.82
C GLU A 517 -24.54 -23.79 -22.51
N ALA A 518 -25.75 -24.33 -22.29
CA ALA A 518 -26.21 -25.55 -22.94
C ALA A 518 -26.38 -25.39 -24.46
N ALA A 519 -26.74 -24.20 -24.94
CA ALA A 519 -26.74 -23.82 -26.35
C ALA A 519 -25.32 -23.58 -26.90
N GLY A 520 -24.30 -23.53 -26.02
CA GLY A 520 -22.90 -23.30 -26.35
C GLY A 520 -22.60 -21.86 -26.79
N LEU A 521 -23.32 -20.89 -26.24
CA LEU A 521 -23.04 -19.47 -26.41
C LEU A 521 -21.91 -19.05 -25.48
N THR A 522 -21.00 -18.19 -25.95
CA THR A 522 -19.84 -17.72 -25.18
C THR A 522 -19.51 -16.27 -25.51
N GLY A 523 -18.94 -15.52 -24.57
CA GLY A 523 -18.55 -14.12 -24.83
C GLY A 523 -19.76 -13.23 -25.10
N ASP A 524 -19.63 -12.30 -26.05
CA ASP A 524 -20.69 -11.34 -26.38
C ASP A 524 -21.95 -12.03 -26.95
N ASP A 525 -21.81 -13.18 -27.59
CA ASP A 525 -22.92 -13.98 -28.10
C ASP A 525 -23.80 -14.57 -26.99
N ALA A 526 -23.33 -14.59 -25.73
CA ALA A 526 -24.12 -15.05 -24.59
C ALA A 526 -24.99 -13.94 -23.97
N LEU A 527 -24.83 -12.68 -24.41
CA LEU A 527 -25.64 -11.56 -23.91
C LEU A 527 -27.12 -11.77 -24.25
N ARG A 528 -28.01 -11.41 -23.32
CA ARG A 528 -29.48 -11.50 -23.50
C ARG A 528 -30.00 -10.74 -24.72
N SER A 529 -29.31 -9.66 -25.09
CA SER A 529 -29.65 -8.80 -26.21
C SER A 529 -28.94 -9.16 -27.51
N ALA A 530 -28.03 -10.15 -27.49
CA ALA A 530 -27.34 -10.59 -28.71
C ALA A 530 -28.29 -11.42 -29.58
N ASP A 531 -27.99 -11.43 -30.87
CA ASP A 531 -28.68 -12.16 -31.94
C ASP A 531 -27.58 -12.85 -32.78
N PRO A 532 -27.01 -13.98 -32.29
CA PRO A 532 -25.82 -14.59 -32.90
C PRO A 532 -26.07 -15.20 -34.28
N ASP A 533 -27.31 -15.53 -34.60
CA ASP A 533 -27.74 -16.09 -35.88
C ASP A 533 -28.38 -15.05 -36.83
N HIS A 534 -28.53 -13.82 -36.38
CA HIS A 534 -28.94 -12.65 -37.17
C HIS A 534 -30.34 -12.80 -37.77
N ASP A 535 -31.26 -13.42 -37.04
CA ASP A 535 -32.65 -13.61 -37.45
C ASP A 535 -33.59 -12.48 -36.96
N GLY A 536 -33.05 -11.57 -36.15
CA GLY A 536 -33.75 -10.44 -35.54
C GLY A 536 -34.34 -10.75 -34.17
N GLN A 537 -34.18 -11.97 -33.64
CA GLN A 537 -34.65 -12.37 -32.33
C GLN A 537 -33.48 -12.38 -31.32
N PRO A 538 -33.55 -11.58 -30.25
CA PRO A 538 -32.50 -11.63 -29.24
C PRO A 538 -32.56 -12.94 -28.45
N ASN A 539 -31.42 -13.38 -27.93
CA ASN A 539 -31.30 -14.58 -27.09
C ASN A 539 -32.32 -14.66 -25.96
N LEU A 540 -32.73 -13.53 -25.37
CA LEU A 540 -33.76 -13.50 -24.34
C LEU A 540 -35.13 -13.95 -24.86
N LEU A 541 -35.48 -13.59 -26.09
CA LEU A 541 -36.72 -14.02 -26.74
C LEU A 541 -36.65 -15.50 -27.13
N GLU A 542 -35.51 -15.93 -27.69
CA GLU A 542 -35.24 -17.34 -27.98
C GLU A 542 -35.34 -18.19 -26.71
N TYR A 543 -34.75 -17.74 -25.60
CA TYR A 543 -34.89 -18.38 -24.29
C TYR A 543 -36.35 -18.43 -23.80
N ALA A 544 -37.11 -17.35 -23.99
CA ALA A 544 -38.51 -17.28 -23.58
C ALA A 544 -39.42 -18.21 -24.40
N LEU A 545 -39.14 -18.38 -25.69
CA LEU A 545 -40.01 -19.06 -26.65
C LEU A 545 -39.43 -20.39 -27.17
N ASP A 546 -38.46 -20.99 -26.45
CA ASP A 546 -37.83 -22.26 -26.83
C ASP A 546 -37.22 -22.26 -28.25
N GLY A 547 -36.58 -21.15 -28.59
CA GLY A 547 -35.86 -20.95 -29.83
C GLY A 547 -34.46 -21.57 -29.85
N ASN A 548 -33.77 -21.45 -30.99
CA ASN A 548 -32.39 -21.87 -31.18
C ASN A 548 -31.51 -20.68 -31.57
N PRO A 549 -30.67 -20.14 -30.66
CA PRO A 549 -29.89 -18.91 -30.87
C PRO A 549 -28.70 -19.06 -31.85
N LYS A 550 -28.68 -20.12 -32.63
CA LYS A 550 -27.62 -20.47 -33.60
C LYS A 550 -28.18 -20.84 -34.97
N SER A 551 -29.46 -20.60 -35.19
CA SER A 551 -30.18 -21.05 -36.37
C SER A 551 -31.27 -20.05 -36.73
N ALA A 552 -31.00 -19.25 -37.75
CA ALA A 552 -31.98 -18.33 -38.35
C ALA A 552 -33.16 -18.99 -39.08
N LEU A 553 -33.33 -20.30 -38.93
CA LEU A 553 -34.50 -21.02 -39.43
C LEU A 553 -35.66 -20.85 -38.45
N PRO A 554 -36.88 -20.54 -38.92
CA PRO A 554 -38.05 -20.43 -38.05
C PRO A 554 -38.26 -21.72 -37.24
N SER A 555 -38.41 -21.58 -35.93
CA SER A 555 -38.65 -22.73 -35.04
C SER A 555 -39.96 -23.45 -35.33
N GLY A 556 -40.94 -22.73 -35.89
CA GLY A 556 -42.30 -23.22 -36.13
C GLY A 556 -43.10 -23.46 -34.85
N LYS A 557 -42.58 -23.04 -33.69
CA LYS A 557 -43.18 -23.28 -32.37
C LYS A 557 -44.18 -22.17 -31.98
N LEU A 558 -43.97 -20.95 -32.44
CA LEU A 558 -44.94 -19.86 -32.28
C LEU A 558 -45.89 -19.85 -33.48
N ILE A 559 -47.19 -20.07 -33.26
CA ILE A 559 -48.18 -20.02 -34.34
C ILE A 559 -49.36 -19.14 -33.96
N SER A 560 -49.96 -18.52 -34.98
CA SER A 560 -51.27 -17.88 -34.87
C SER A 560 -52.16 -18.36 -36.00
N GLY A 561 -53.39 -18.76 -35.71
CA GLY A 561 -54.31 -19.24 -36.74
C GLY A 561 -55.70 -19.59 -36.21
N ILE A 562 -56.59 -20.00 -37.12
CA ILE A 562 -57.95 -20.41 -36.75
C ILE A 562 -57.90 -21.84 -36.21
N SER A 563 -58.37 -22.04 -34.97
CA SER A 563 -58.55 -23.38 -34.38
C SER A 563 -59.97 -23.58 -33.87
N SER A 564 -60.38 -24.85 -33.77
CA SER A 564 -61.66 -25.23 -33.17
C SER A 564 -61.54 -25.22 -31.65
N VAL A 565 -62.14 -24.23 -31.00
CA VAL A 565 -62.14 -24.06 -29.54
C VAL A 565 -63.57 -24.07 -29.03
N ALA A 566 -63.88 -24.99 -28.12
CA ALA A 566 -65.22 -25.13 -27.51
C ALA A 566 -66.38 -25.25 -28.52
N GLY A 567 -66.14 -25.90 -29.67
CA GLY A 567 -67.16 -26.15 -30.71
C GLY A 567 -67.31 -25.04 -31.74
N GLY A 568 -66.43 -24.04 -31.76
CA GLY A 568 -66.41 -22.94 -32.72
C GLY A 568 -65.02 -22.60 -33.23
N ASN A 569 -64.91 -21.90 -34.35
CA ASN A 569 -63.64 -21.39 -34.86
C ASN A 569 -63.25 -20.11 -34.12
N ALA A 570 -62.01 -20.01 -33.64
CA ALA A 570 -61.45 -18.81 -33.04
C ALA A 570 -60.03 -18.57 -33.53
N PHE A 571 -59.60 -17.30 -33.62
CA PHE A 571 -58.20 -16.99 -33.85
C PHE A 571 -57.40 -17.22 -32.55
N VAL A 572 -56.43 -18.13 -32.61
CA VAL A 572 -55.65 -18.59 -31.47
C VAL A 572 -54.16 -18.31 -31.71
N LEU A 573 -53.52 -17.70 -30.70
CA LEU A 573 -52.07 -17.60 -30.59
C LEU A 573 -51.58 -18.76 -29.70
N THR A 574 -50.78 -19.66 -30.24
CA THR A 574 -50.10 -20.72 -29.49
C THR A 574 -48.61 -20.42 -29.42
N LEU A 575 -48.06 -20.35 -28.21
CA LEU A 575 -46.64 -20.06 -27.98
C LEU A 575 -46.01 -20.98 -26.91
N PRO A 576 -44.70 -21.25 -27.01
CA PRO A 576 -43.96 -21.87 -25.92
C PRO A 576 -43.84 -20.92 -24.73
N VAL A 577 -43.96 -21.45 -23.52
CA VAL A 577 -43.79 -20.70 -22.27
C VAL A 577 -42.99 -21.56 -21.30
N ARG A 578 -42.12 -20.93 -20.49
CA ARG A 578 -41.37 -21.61 -19.44
C ARG A 578 -42.30 -22.33 -18.45
N ASN A 579 -41.92 -23.56 -18.08
CA ASN A 579 -42.65 -24.38 -17.13
C ASN A 579 -42.79 -23.66 -15.77
N GLY A 580 -43.97 -23.77 -15.16
CA GLY A 580 -44.29 -23.08 -13.91
C GLY A 580 -44.91 -21.69 -14.09
N ALA A 581 -44.96 -21.15 -15.32
CA ALA A 581 -45.78 -19.98 -15.62
C ALA A 581 -47.26 -20.25 -15.29
N VAL A 582 -47.84 -19.33 -14.53
CA VAL A 582 -49.28 -19.28 -14.22
C VAL A 582 -49.78 -17.91 -14.65
N PHE A 583 -50.62 -17.88 -15.68
CA PHE A 583 -51.19 -16.64 -16.19
C PHE A 583 -52.35 -16.17 -15.31
N SER A 584 -52.41 -14.87 -15.05
CA SER A 584 -53.48 -14.24 -14.28
C SER A 584 -53.90 -12.90 -14.90
N GLY A 585 -55.17 -12.51 -14.70
CA GLY A 585 -55.79 -11.35 -15.35
C GLY A 585 -56.54 -11.71 -16.64
N SER A 586 -57.57 -10.92 -16.99
CA SER A 586 -58.44 -11.18 -18.14
C SER A 586 -58.20 -10.26 -19.33
N THR A 587 -57.78 -9.00 -19.13
CA THR A 587 -57.48 -8.07 -20.24
C THR A 587 -56.06 -8.22 -20.77
N ARG A 588 -55.09 -8.47 -19.89
CA ARG A 588 -53.68 -8.70 -20.24
C ARG A 588 -53.11 -9.84 -19.39
N PRO A 589 -53.43 -11.11 -19.70
CA PRO A 589 -52.94 -12.26 -18.95
C PRO A 589 -51.42 -12.18 -18.77
N THR A 590 -50.96 -12.18 -17.53
CA THR A 590 -49.55 -12.00 -17.18
C THR A 590 -49.05 -13.17 -16.33
N ALA A 591 -47.86 -13.66 -16.63
CA ALA A 591 -47.14 -14.66 -15.85
C ALA A 591 -45.67 -14.23 -15.63
N THR A 592 -45.14 -14.48 -14.44
CA THR A 592 -43.73 -14.25 -14.11
C THR A 592 -43.08 -15.56 -13.70
N VAL A 593 -42.00 -15.95 -14.37
CA VAL A 593 -41.26 -17.19 -14.13
C VAL A 593 -39.83 -17.06 -14.67
N ASP A 594 -38.84 -17.65 -14.01
CA ASP A 594 -37.43 -17.66 -14.47
C ASP A 594 -36.87 -16.27 -14.88
N ASN A 595 -37.25 -15.22 -14.13
CA ASN A 595 -36.91 -13.82 -14.42
C ASN A 595 -37.47 -13.27 -15.76
N LEU A 596 -38.43 -13.97 -16.38
CA LEU A 596 -39.22 -13.51 -17.51
C LEU A 596 -40.59 -13.02 -17.04
N ILE A 597 -41.13 -12.05 -17.79
CA ILE A 597 -42.53 -11.63 -17.70
C ILE A 597 -43.17 -11.89 -19.05
N TYR A 598 -44.12 -12.82 -19.10
CA TYR A 598 -45.00 -13.00 -20.24
C TYR A 598 -46.23 -12.13 -20.02
N GLN A 599 -46.54 -11.26 -20.98
CA GLN A 599 -47.75 -10.48 -21.00
C GLN A 599 -48.41 -10.66 -22.36
N ILE A 600 -49.62 -11.23 -22.38
CA ILE A 600 -50.36 -11.48 -23.60
C ILE A 600 -51.37 -10.36 -23.79
N GLU A 601 -51.38 -9.77 -24.98
CA GLU A 601 -52.18 -8.61 -25.31
C GLU A 601 -53.10 -8.88 -26.50
N GLY A 602 -54.33 -8.39 -26.43
CA GLY A 602 -55.32 -8.54 -27.47
C GLY A 602 -55.70 -7.21 -28.10
N SER A 603 -55.80 -7.17 -29.43
CA SER A 603 -56.20 -5.97 -30.18
C SER A 603 -56.99 -6.33 -31.43
N ASN A 604 -57.95 -5.47 -31.79
CA ASN A 604 -58.68 -5.55 -33.06
C ASN A 604 -58.16 -4.53 -34.11
N ASP A 605 -57.33 -3.58 -33.70
CA ASP A 605 -56.84 -2.48 -34.55
C ASP A 605 -55.31 -2.37 -34.60
N LEU A 606 -54.60 -3.18 -33.79
CA LEU A 606 -53.15 -3.18 -33.58
C LEU A 606 -52.60 -1.84 -33.03
N VAL A 607 -53.47 -0.96 -32.53
CA VAL A 607 -53.12 0.34 -31.93
C VAL A 607 -53.43 0.34 -30.44
N THR A 608 -54.57 -0.22 -30.04
CA THR A 608 -55.01 -0.34 -28.65
C THR A 608 -55.09 -1.82 -28.25
N HIS A 609 -54.49 -2.15 -27.11
CA HIS A 609 -54.40 -3.53 -26.59
C HIS A 609 -55.32 -3.74 -25.39
N ASP A 610 -56.59 -3.37 -25.56
CA ASP A 610 -57.61 -3.34 -24.51
C ASP A 610 -58.59 -4.52 -24.56
N GLN A 611 -58.44 -5.40 -25.56
CA GLN A 611 -59.33 -6.54 -25.74
C GLN A 611 -59.07 -7.58 -24.66
N GLU A 612 -60.14 -8.19 -24.15
CA GLU A 612 -60.03 -9.29 -23.20
C GLU A 612 -59.41 -10.52 -23.88
N VAL A 613 -58.42 -11.13 -23.23
CA VAL A 613 -57.71 -12.32 -23.71
C VAL A 613 -57.96 -13.46 -22.74
N THR A 614 -58.39 -14.61 -23.27
CA THR A 614 -58.62 -15.82 -22.49
C THR A 614 -57.63 -16.90 -22.89
N GLU A 615 -57.07 -17.60 -21.90
CA GLU A 615 -56.27 -18.79 -22.12
C GLU A 615 -57.17 -19.95 -22.57
N VAL A 616 -56.74 -20.68 -23.60
CA VAL A 616 -57.42 -21.84 -24.17
C VAL A 616 -56.84 -23.11 -23.56
N VAL A 617 -57.68 -23.91 -22.91
CA VAL A 617 -57.28 -25.16 -22.23
C VAL A 617 -58.11 -26.33 -22.79
N PRO A 618 -57.47 -27.41 -23.31
CA PRO A 618 -56.03 -27.59 -23.47
C PRO A 618 -55.43 -26.71 -24.58
N ALA A 619 -54.11 -26.50 -24.52
CA ALA A 619 -53.37 -25.77 -25.56
C ALA A 619 -53.59 -26.43 -26.94
N GLN A 620 -53.67 -25.59 -27.98
CA GLN A 620 -53.87 -25.99 -29.36
C GLN A 620 -52.50 -26.25 -30.01
N ASP A 621 -51.87 -27.37 -29.65
CA ASP A 621 -50.49 -27.73 -30.01
C ASP A 621 -50.39 -28.91 -31.00
N SER A 622 -51.51 -29.41 -31.50
CA SER A 622 -51.54 -30.52 -32.46
C SER A 622 -50.76 -30.19 -33.73
N GLY A 623 -49.73 -31.00 -34.02
CA GLY A 623 -48.89 -30.83 -35.21
C GLY A 623 -47.76 -29.82 -35.06
N LEU A 624 -47.62 -29.18 -33.88
CA LEU A 624 -46.49 -28.30 -33.60
C LEU A 624 -45.21 -29.10 -33.28
N PRO A 625 -44.02 -28.52 -33.54
CA PRO A 625 -42.76 -29.13 -33.16
C PRO A 625 -42.69 -29.39 -31.64
N PRO A 626 -42.01 -30.46 -31.20
CA PRO A 626 -41.83 -30.72 -29.77
C PRO A 626 -41.01 -29.61 -29.11
N LEU A 627 -41.35 -29.31 -27.85
CA LEU A 627 -40.61 -28.35 -27.04
C LEU A 627 -39.45 -29.01 -26.29
N SER A 628 -38.41 -28.23 -26.05
CA SER A 628 -37.29 -28.63 -25.19
C SER A 628 -37.76 -28.80 -23.75
N THR A 629 -36.97 -29.53 -22.95
CA THR A 629 -37.27 -29.69 -21.51
C THR A 629 -37.22 -28.35 -20.81
N GLY A 630 -38.33 -27.96 -20.17
CA GLY A 630 -38.45 -26.68 -19.47
C GLY A 630 -39.48 -25.71 -20.06
N TRP A 631 -40.12 -26.06 -21.18
CA TRP A 631 -41.20 -25.30 -21.80
C TRP A 631 -42.45 -26.16 -22.00
N LYS A 632 -43.60 -25.49 -22.12
CA LYS A 632 -44.89 -26.08 -22.53
C LYS A 632 -45.65 -25.09 -23.41
N TYR A 633 -46.52 -25.59 -24.29
CA TYR A 633 -47.38 -24.72 -25.09
C TYR A 633 -48.50 -24.12 -24.25
N HIS A 634 -48.78 -22.85 -24.48
CA HIS A 634 -49.98 -22.16 -24.05
C HIS A 634 -50.67 -21.54 -25.25
N SER A 635 -52.00 -21.52 -25.22
CA SER A 635 -52.82 -20.94 -26.28
C SER A 635 -53.70 -19.83 -25.73
N PHE A 636 -53.86 -18.75 -26.49
CA PHE A 636 -54.64 -17.57 -26.10
C PHE A 636 -55.54 -17.13 -27.25
N ARG A 637 -56.70 -16.58 -26.92
CA ARG A 637 -57.66 -16.00 -27.88
C ARG A 637 -58.30 -14.73 -27.32
N LEU A 638 -58.87 -13.90 -28.18
CA LEU A 638 -59.74 -12.82 -27.75
C LEU A 638 -61.05 -13.36 -27.15
N ALA A 639 -61.56 -12.72 -26.11
CA ALA A 639 -62.85 -13.06 -25.53
C ALA A 639 -63.98 -12.60 -26.47
N GLY A 640 -64.91 -13.51 -26.78
CA GLY A 640 -66.08 -13.20 -27.61
C GLY A 640 -65.90 -13.37 -29.12
N ASP A 641 -64.76 -13.90 -29.59
CA ASP A 641 -64.54 -14.23 -31.01
C ASP A 641 -65.60 -15.26 -31.48
N PRO A 642 -66.45 -14.94 -32.48
CA PRO A 642 -67.57 -15.79 -32.84
C PRO A 642 -67.14 -17.03 -33.61
N ALA A 643 -67.78 -18.15 -33.26
CA ALA A 643 -67.91 -19.32 -34.12
C ALA A 643 -68.74 -18.94 -35.36
N SER A 644 -68.15 -18.26 -36.34
CA SER A 644 -68.79 -18.01 -37.63
C SER A 644 -68.38 -19.06 -38.65
#